data_AF-A0A7W8KDH6-F1
#
_entry.id   AF-A0A7W8KDH6-F1
#
_cell.length_a   1.000
_cell.length_b   1.000
_cell.length_c   1.000
_cell.angle_alpha   90.00
_cell.angle_beta   90.00
_cell.angle_gamma   90.00
#
_symmetry.space_group_name_H-M   'P 1'
#
loop_
_entity.id
_entity.type
_entity.pdbx_description
1 polymer ?
#
loop_
_entity_poly.entity_id
_entity_poly.type
_entity_poly.pdbx_seq_one_letter_code
_entity_poly.pdbx_strand_id
1 'polypeptide(L)'
;MPSRSALPAVLARLFRRCPALRWARALLPVLLGVSLLGVRAGAVQVGTLNLTPPSGWTVRVEKGVATLMPAGGAAGVMLVIPDQTITGDARAWFTTSVGQLSSDGQVTERTDVQVSTTPAGASLLTAGAAVRLAQGTQYRAYIASVSGTRATLYVLVAPSREVFTARQADFVALVRSGRAPAAGVPAPATGGGLTGPKAALPAVKPMNAAQFVAAGGDPATAVIPDEFRCYQEKRGSGVTPELVLQILPGGKYRTPYGAGSYTVKRDGSLTRTAWTGGVLDGASGYLDFGDDGQQLSLHDVGEGTLDDASDFECYQRGPRENRQLLDFKLRTPAVAAYPCTLTDGSGRSGGTLEILAGGAYRLGGQSGHYSVDFRSDQDQEWSDLEFTGGALQGASGTYGEDATGLRTLRVYRPRMECTRVVKPTPLPRYGAAKAPAPPRGSGGLSGAYATWYPDPLAAMGLGGCSGLCWDVYVFDKAGYVFTAEPDASLDEADCTRTHPNGLPVCEVYRAQGGQLVIGRDKPVPFAKAGAALKIDGRTYQLLQSLAGVKLSGTYTSDSFVGGGASTVSGAFRTTLTFLPQGKFTRERSGGVSATTTDTGTNAGTVTGGATVTSERRGGGTYRVTGFTVELTFGGGHVEKLFGYALPGKDGWPQLDLLRLGGSTYTTGRK
;
A
#
# COMPACT_ATOMS: atom_id res chain seq x y z
N MET A 1 -49.68 -19.09 -32.64
CA MET A 1 -48.51 -19.64 -33.39
C MET A 1 -47.25 -19.38 -32.57
N PRO A 2 -46.54 -20.39 -32.04
CA PRO A 2 -45.34 -20.13 -31.25
C PRO A 2 -44.09 -20.10 -32.15
N SER A 3 -43.38 -18.98 -32.15
CA SER A 3 -42.07 -18.82 -32.76
C SER A 3 -41.00 -19.49 -31.89
N ARG A 4 -40.36 -20.55 -32.42
CA ARG A 4 -39.22 -21.22 -31.79
C ARG A 4 -37.97 -20.32 -31.87
N SER A 5 -37.25 -20.17 -30.75
CA SER A 5 -36.00 -19.41 -30.66
C SER A 5 -34.88 -20.07 -31.50
N ALA A 6 -34.17 -19.30 -32.32
CA ALA A 6 -33.13 -19.79 -33.24
C ALA A 6 -31.71 -19.90 -32.66
N LEU A 7 -31.49 -19.60 -31.38
CA LEU A 7 -30.16 -19.68 -30.74
C LEU A 7 -29.55 -21.10 -30.55
N PRO A 8 -30.31 -22.20 -30.32
CA PRO A 8 -29.69 -23.50 -30.05
C PRO A 8 -29.03 -24.15 -31.28
N ALA A 9 -29.31 -23.68 -32.51
CA ALA A 9 -28.83 -24.30 -33.75
C ALA A 9 -27.40 -23.89 -34.15
N VAL A 10 -26.91 -22.72 -33.72
CA VAL A 10 -25.57 -22.21 -34.07
C VAL A 10 -24.49 -22.79 -33.14
N LEU A 11 -24.78 -22.91 -31.83
CA LEU A 11 -23.89 -23.57 -30.86
C LEU A 11 -23.78 -25.08 -31.09
N ALA A 12 -24.85 -25.74 -31.53
CA ALA A 12 -24.81 -27.18 -31.87
C ALA A 12 -24.02 -27.50 -33.16
N ARG A 13 -23.75 -26.51 -34.03
CA ARG A 13 -22.93 -26.68 -35.24
C ARG A 13 -21.42 -26.63 -34.98
N LEU A 14 -20.98 -25.96 -33.91
CA LEU A 14 -19.57 -25.93 -33.46
C LEU A 14 -19.06 -27.32 -33.03
N PHE A 15 -19.94 -28.22 -32.59
CA PHE A 15 -19.57 -29.54 -32.06
C PHE A 15 -19.73 -30.71 -33.04
N ARG A 16 -20.02 -30.45 -34.33
CA ARG A 16 -20.25 -31.49 -35.37
C ARG A 16 -19.12 -31.69 -36.38
N ARG A 17 -18.03 -30.92 -36.32
CA ARG A 17 -16.92 -31.01 -37.29
C ARG A 17 -15.58 -31.31 -36.61
N CYS A 18 -15.46 -32.50 -36.01
CA CYS A 18 -14.17 -33.14 -35.75
C CYS A 18 -14.39 -34.68 -35.67
N PRO A 19 -13.69 -35.51 -36.46
CA PRO A 19 -14.05 -36.92 -36.68
C PRO A 19 -13.52 -37.92 -35.64
N ALA A 20 -13.36 -37.50 -34.38
CA ALA A 20 -12.97 -38.39 -33.29
C ALA A 20 -13.89 -38.16 -32.08
N LEU A 21 -15.01 -38.87 -32.04
CA LEU A 21 -15.71 -39.38 -30.84
C LEU A 21 -17.07 -39.97 -31.29
N ARG A 22 -17.10 -41.30 -31.48
CA ARG A 22 -18.31 -42.12 -31.38
C ARG A 22 -18.39 -42.66 -29.94
N TRP A 23 -19.58 -43.12 -29.55
CA TRP A 23 -19.92 -43.81 -28.29
C TRP A 23 -20.14 -42.86 -27.08
N ALA A 24 -21.19 -42.94 -26.28
CA ALA A 24 -22.37 -43.81 -26.25
C ALA A 24 -23.52 -43.07 -25.51
N ARG A 25 -24.75 -43.35 -25.96
CA ARG A 25 -26.01 -43.05 -25.26
C ARG A 25 -26.13 -43.97 -24.04
N ALA A 26 -26.57 -43.46 -22.88
CA ALA A 26 -27.51 -44.13 -21.98
C ALA A 26 -27.87 -43.28 -20.73
N LEU A 27 -29.18 -43.22 -20.45
CA LEU A 27 -29.84 -43.15 -19.13
C LEU A 27 -30.03 -41.79 -18.40
N LEU A 28 -31.26 -41.27 -18.52
CA LEU A 28 -32.10 -40.80 -17.40
C LEU A 28 -32.95 -42.02 -16.91
N PRO A 29 -33.68 -42.01 -15.76
CA PRO A 29 -33.92 -40.93 -14.78
C PRO A 29 -33.80 -41.37 -13.31
N VAL A 30 -33.65 -40.43 -12.35
CA VAL A 30 -34.40 -40.40 -11.05
C VAL A 30 -34.27 -38.99 -10.48
N LEU A 31 -35.43 -38.39 -10.20
CA LEU A 31 -35.61 -37.12 -9.49
C LEU A 31 -36.41 -37.46 -8.24
N LEU A 32 -35.90 -37.14 -7.04
CA LEU A 32 -36.73 -36.72 -5.90
C LEU A 32 -35.86 -36.23 -4.72
N GLY A 33 -36.01 -34.93 -4.44
CA GLY A 33 -36.35 -34.46 -3.10
C GLY A 33 -35.21 -34.15 -2.12
N VAL A 34 -34.58 -32.98 -2.25
CA VAL A 34 -34.23 -32.15 -1.08
C VAL A 34 -34.42 -30.67 -1.46
N SER A 35 -35.44 -30.06 -0.88
CA SER A 35 -35.67 -28.61 -0.93
C SER A 35 -34.68 -27.92 0.00
N LEU A 36 -33.52 -27.52 -0.52
CA LEU A 36 -32.66 -26.53 0.12
C LEU A 36 -33.20 -25.14 -0.25
N LEU A 37 -33.42 -24.31 0.77
CA LEU A 37 -33.75 -22.89 0.66
C LEU A 37 -32.74 -22.20 -0.28
N GLY A 38 -33.13 -22.02 -1.55
CA GLY A 38 -32.31 -21.35 -2.53
C GLY A 38 -32.23 -19.87 -2.18
N VAL A 39 -31.06 -19.43 -1.70
CA VAL A 39 -30.68 -18.02 -1.75
C VAL A 39 -30.74 -17.64 -3.22
N ARG A 40 -31.74 -16.84 -3.61
CA ARG A 40 -31.77 -16.28 -4.97
C ARG A 40 -30.52 -15.43 -5.09
N ALA A 41 -29.59 -15.84 -5.94
CA ALA A 41 -28.45 -15.02 -6.30
C ALA A 41 -29.00 -13.72 -6.89
N GLY A 42 -28.79 -12.61 -6.18
CA GLY A 42 -29.20 -11.29 -6.64
C GLY A 42 -28.50 -10.94 -7.95
N ALA A 43 -29.12 -10.09 -8.75
CA ALA A 43 -28.41 -9.46 -9.86
C ALA A 43 -27.22 -8.68 -9.29
N VAL A 44 -26.05 -8.83 -9.91
CA VAL A 44 -24.82 -8.11 -9.59
C VAL A 44 -24.57 -7.12 -10.71
N GLN A 45 -24.26 -5.88 -10.36
CA GLN A 45 -23.89 -4.84 -11.32
C GLN A 45 -22.37 -4.85 -11.53
N VAL A 46 -21.92 -4.82 -12.79
CA VAL A 46 -20.51 -4.84 -13.22
C VAL A 46 -20.36 -3.82 -14.35
N GLY A 47 -19.78 -2.66 -14.05
CA GLY A 47 -19.84 -1.50 -14.94
C GLY A 47 -21.30 -1.14 -15.26
N THR A 48 -21.62 -0.98 -16.54
CA THR A 48 -23.01 -0.75 -16.98
C THR A 48 -23.87 -2.01 -17.02
N LEU A 49 -23.33 -3.21 -16.77
CA LEU A 49 -24.02 -4.47 -16.96
C LEU A 49 -24.69 -4.96 -15.68
N ASN A 50 -25.98 -5.30 -15.73
CA ASN A 50 -26.62 -6.13 -14.70
C ASN A 50 -26.55 -7.59 -15.12
N LEU A 51 -25.95 -8.44 -14.29
CA LEU A 51 -25.82 -9.88 -14.55
C LEU A 51 -26.36 -10.71 -13.40
N THR A 52 -26.89 -11.89 -13.71
CA THR A 52 -27.26 -12.89 -12.71
C THR A 52 -26.25 -14.04 -12.79
N PRO A 53 -25.45 -14.29 -11.75
CA PRO A 53 -24.50 -15.39 -11.76
C PRO A 53 -25.25 -16.74 -11.79
N PRO A 54 -24.70 -17.77 -12.44
CA PRO A 54 -25.29 -19.10 -12.40
C PRO A 54 -25.34 -19.64 -10.95
N SER A 55 -26.28 -20.53 -10.67
CA SER A 55 -26.45 -21.09 -9.32
C SER A 55 -25.17 -21.74 -8.82
N GLY A 56 -24.78 -21.46 -7.57
CA GLY A 56 -23.56 -22.00 -6.96
C GLY A 56 -22.26 -21.28 -7.35
N TRP A 57 -22.34 -20.18 -8.09
CA TRP A 57 -21.21 -19.31 -8.40
C TRP A 57 -21.19 -18.08 -7.48
N THR A 58 -20.01 -17.76 -6.94
CA THR A 58 -19.75 -16.52 -6.22
C THR A 58 -19.13 -15.50 -7.17
N VAL A 59 -19.50 -14.23 -7.03
CA VAL A 59 -19.00 -13.14 -7.88
C VAL A 59 -18.12 -12.23 -7.03
N ARG A 60 -16.94 -11.89 -7.55
CA ARG A 60 -16.04 -10.86 -7.02
C ARG A 60 -15.80 -9.82 -8.11
N VAL A 61 -16.05 -8.55 -7.83
CA VAL A 61 -15.85 -7.45 -8.78
C VAL A 61 -14.65 -6.63 -8.33
N GLU A 62 -13.67 -6.47 -9.21
CA GLU A 62 -12.46 -5.67 -8.98
C GLU A 62 -12.10 -4.91 -10.25
N LYS A 63 -11.85 -3.59 -10.13
CA LYS A 63 -11.46 -2.72 -11.26
C LYS A 63 -12.39 -2.87 -12.48
N GLY A 64 -13.70 -2.88 -12.23
CA GLY A 64 -14.72 -3.04 -13.28
C GLY A 64 -14.83 -4.44 -13.90
N VAL A 65 -14.01 -5.42 -13.49
CA VAL A 65 -14.05 -6.81 -13.98
C VAL A 65 -14.68 -7.72 -12.94
N ALA A 66 -15.65 -8.54 -13.37
CA ALA A 66 -16.21 -9.57 -12.49
C ALA A 66 -15.55 -10.92 -12.73
N THR A 67 -15.04 -11.51 -11.65
CA THR A 67 -14.56 -12.88 -11.59
C THR A 67 -15.59 -13.74 -10.88
N LEU A 68 -16.06 -14.79 -11.54
CA LEU A 68 -16.98 -15.75 -10.97
C LEU A 68 -16.26 -17.08 -10.71
N MET A 69 -16.44 -17.62 -9.52
CA MET A 69 -15.88 -18.92 -9.14
C MET A 69 -16.99 -19.85 -8.63
N PRO A 70 -16.96 -21.15 -8.96
CA PRO A 70 -17.89 -22.11 -8.42
C PRO A 70 -17.52 -22.44 -6.97
N ALA A 71 -18.51 -22.78 -6.16
CA ALA A 71 -18.27 -23.33 -4.81
C ALA A 71 -17.31 -24.54 -4.90
N GLY A 72 -16.20 -24.50 -4.13
CA GLY A 72 -15.16 -25.54 -4.13
C GLY A 72 -13.90 -25.24 -4.95
N GLY A 73 -13.76 -24.05 -5.56
CA GLY A 73 -12.48 -23.41 -5.89
C GLY A 73 -11.63 -23.96 -7.05
N ALA A 74 -11.91 -25.15 -7.59
CA ALA A 74 -11.04 -25.78 -8.61
C ALA A 74 -11.72 -26.13 -9.96
N ALA A 75 -12.98 -25.74 -10.18
CA ALA A 75 -13.80 -26.25 -11.28
C ALA A 75 -14.06 -25.27 -12.45
N GLY A 76 -13.08 -24.37 -12.73
CA GLY A 76 -13.14 -23.35 -13.78
C GLY A 76 -13.52 -21.96 -13.27
N VAL A 77 -13.11 -20.91 -13.99
CA VAL A 77 -13.35 -19.50 -13.65
C VAL A 77 -14.07 -18.82 -14.81
N MET A 78 -15.01 -17.93 -14.53
CA MET A 78 -15.58 -17.04 -15.54
C MET A 78 -15.16 -15.59 -15.28
N LEU A 79 -14.91 -14.84 -16.36
CA LEU A 79 -14.62 -13.42 -16.32
C LEU A 79 -15.67 -12.67 -17.12
N VAL A 80 -16.09 -11.51 -16.63
CA VAL A 80 -16.93 -10.54 -17.34
C VAL A 80 -16.21 -9.21 -17.34
N ILE A 81 -15.89 -8.72 -18.54
CA ILE A 81 -15.19 -7.47 -18.79
C ILE A 81 -16.16 -6.57 -19.57
N PRO A 82 -16.87 -5.66 -18.89
CA PRO A 82 -17.86 -4.79 -19.51
C PRO A 82 -17.21 -3.62 -20.26
N ASP A 83 -18.06 -2.88 -20.99
CA ASP A 83 -17.80 -1.53 -21.51
C ASP A 83 -16.55 -1.35 -22.39
N GLN A 84 -16.10 -2.43 -23.03
CA GLN A 84 -14.94 -2.41 -23.92
C GLN A 84 -15.23 -1.55 -25.15
N THR A 85 -14.34 -0.61 -25.45
CA THR A 85 -14.43 0.21 -26.67
C THR A 85 -13.84 -0.56 -27.85
N ILE A 86 -14.62 -0.68 -28.93
CA ILE A 86 -14.19 -1.28 -30.18
C ILE A 86 -13.64 -0.17 -31.08
N THR A 87 -12.35 -0.23 -31.36
CA THR A 87 -11.70 0.60 -32.38
C THR A 87 -11.57 -0.19 -33.67
N GLY A 88 -12.27 0.23 -34.73
CA GLY A 88 -12.22 -0.44 -36.03
C GLY A 88 -13.17 -1.63 -36.16
N ASP A 89 -12.76 -2.66 -36.90
CA ASP A 89 -13.59 -3.84 -37.15
C ASP A 89 -13.75 -4.71 -35.90
N ALA A 90 -15.00 -5.02 -35.54
CA ALA A 90 -15.32 -5.77 -34.32
C ALA A 90 -14.72 -7.18 -34.30
N ARG A 91 -14.59 -7.83 -35.47
CA ARG A 91 -13.99 -9.16 -35.58
C ARG A 91 -12.47 -9.09 -35.40
N ALA A 92 -11.80 -8.10 -35.97
CA ALA A 92 -10.36 -7.85 -35.77
C ALA A 92 -10.05 -7.49 -34.32
N TRP A 93 -10.85 -6.60 -33.72
CA TRP A 93 -10.78 -6.27 -32.29
C TRP A 93 -10.91 -7.53 -31.43
N PHE A 94 -11.97 -8.32 -31.63
CA PHE A 94 -12.20 -9.52 -30.84
C PHE A 94 -11.09 -10.57 -31.03
N THR A 95 -10.56 -10.71 -32.25
CA THR A 95 -9.41 -11.59 -32.53
C THR A 95 -8.17 -11.16 -31.73
N THR A 96 -7.94 -9.85 -31.63
CA THR A 96 -6.85 -9.28 -30.85
C THR A 96 -7.05 -9.52 -29.35
N SER A 97 -8.24 -9.25 -28.83
CA SER A 97 -8.57 -9.46 -27.40
C SER A 97 -8.42 -10.93 -27.00
N VAL A 98 -8.86 -11.87 -27.83
CA VAL A 98 -8.65 -13.32 -27.61
C VAL A 98 -7.17 -13.68 -27.59
N GLY A 99 -6.36 -13.07 -28.46
CA GLY A 99 -4.91 -13.25 -28.47
C GLY A 99 -4.24 -12.74 -27.20
N GLN A 100 -4.55 -11.52 -26.77
CA GLN A 100 -4.03 -10.92 -25.54
C GLN A 100 -4.40 -11.76 -24.31
N LEU A 101 -5.67 -12.16 -24.19
CA LEU A 101 -6.16 -12.99 -23.08
C LEU A 101 -5.68 -14.45 -23.12
N SER A 102 -4.94 -14.86 -24.17
CA SER A 102 -4.33 -16.19 -24.28
C SER A 102 -2.80 -16.14 -24.31
N SER A 103 -2.21 -14.95 -24.07
CA SER A 103 -0.77 -14.72 -24.21
C SER A 103 0.09 -15.26 -23.07
N ASP A 104 -0.56 -15.74 -21.99
CA ASP A 104 0.05 -16.36 -20.83
C ASP A 104 0.51 -17.82 -21.06
N GLY A 105 0.27 -18.37 -22.25
CA GLY A 105 0.71 -19.71 -22.63
C GLY A 105 0.84 -19.93 -24.13
N GLN A 106 1.27 -21.14 -24.51
CA GLN A 106 1.32 -21.52 -25.91
C GLN A 106 -0.07 -21.92 -26.38
N VAL A 107 -0.67 -21.15 -27.29
CA VAL A 107 -1.94 -21.52 -27.94
C VAL A 107 -1.69 -22.72 -28.86
N THR A 108 -2.16 -23.90 -28.47
CA THR A 108 -2.01 -25.14 -29.24
C THR A 108 -3.15 -25.37 -30.21
N GLU A 109 -4.34 -24.86 -29.89
CA GLU A 109 -5.52 -24.91 -30.77
C GLU A 109 -6.30 -23.60 -30.65
N ARG A 110 -6.88 -23.13 -31.76
CA ARG A 110 -7.75 -21.96 -31.79
C ARG A 110 -8.84 -22.14 -32.86
N THR A 111 -10.08 -21.82 -32.52
CA THR A 111 -11.17 -21.81 -33.51
C THR A 111 -11.26 -20.47 -34.23
N ASP A 112 -11.77 -20.48 -35.46
CA ASP A 112 -12.15 -19.24 -36.14
C ASP A 112 -13.24 -18.48 -35.37
N VAL A 113 -13.17 -17.15 -35.41
CA VAL A 113 -14.22 -16.28 -34.85
C VAL A 113 -15.52 -16.53 -35.60
N GLN A 114 -16.54 -16.99 -34.88
CA GLN A 114 -17.89 -17.11 -35.37
C GLN A 114 -18.68 -15.85 -35.02
N VAL A 115 -19.51 -15.39 -35.96
CA VAL A 115 -20.38 -14.23 -35.78
C VAL A 115 -21.82 -14.72 -35.81
N SER A 116 -22.62 -14.30 -34.84
CA SER A 116 -24.05 -14.54 -34.80
C SER A 116 -24.77 -13.29 -34.28
N THR A 117 -26.09 -13.20 -34.49
CA THR A 117 -26.87 -12.04 -34.03
C THR A 117 -27.89 -12.51 -33.01
N THR A 118 -28.03 -11.77 -31.91
CA THR A 118 -29.07 -12.01 -30.92
C THR A 118 -30.44 -11.56 -31.45
N PRO A 119 -31.56 -12.06 -30.89
CA PRO A 119 -32.89 -11.53 -31.17
C PRO A 119 -33.02 -10.02 -30.91
N ALA A 120 -32.18 -9.46 -30.04
CA ALA A 120 -32.12 -8.04 -29.72
C ALA A 120 -31.22 -7.23 -30.67
N GLY A 121 -30.72 -7.83 -31.75
CA GLY A 121 -29.90 -7.16 -32.77
C GLY A 121 -28.41 -7.01 -32.43
N ALA A 122 -27.97 -7.35 -31.20
CA ALA A 122 -26.55 -7.34 -30.83
C ALA A 122 -25.77 -8.44 -31.55
N SER A 123 -24.55 -8.15 -31.98
CA SER A 123 -23.65 -9.14 -32.58
C SER A 123 -22.91 -9.91 -31.50
N LEU A 124 -22.97 -11.24 -31.55
CA LEU A 124 -22.21 -12.16 -30.71
C LEU A 124 -21.04 -12.71 -31.50
N LEU A 125 -19.83 -12.39 -31.05
CA LEU A 125 -18.58 -12.94 -31.56
C LEU A 125 -18.12 -14.05 -30.62
N THR A 126 -17.79 -15.22 -31.14
CA THR A 126 -17.36 -16.36 -30.31
C THR A 126 -16.10 -17.01 -30.84
N ALA A 127 -15.23 -17.44 -29.93
CA ALA A 127 -14.02 -18.21 -30.24
C ALA A 127 -13.66 -19.14 -29.07
N GLY A 128 -12.93 -20.21 -29.36
CA GLY A 128 -12.33 -21.09 -28.38
C GLY A 128 -10.82 -21.22 -28.59
N ALA A 129 -10.10 -21.51 -27.52
CA ALA A 129 -8.67 -21.80 -27.56
C ALA A 129 -8.29 -22.90 -26.56
N ALA A 130 -7.32 -23.73 -26.94
CA ALA A 130 -6.56 -24.56 -26.01
C ALA A 130 -5.19 -23.90 -25.77
N VAL A 131 -4.88 -23.62 -24.51
CA VAL A 131 -3.66 -22.92 -24.10
C VAL A 131 -2.85 -23.86 -23.23
N ARG A 132 -1.66 -24.25 -23.71
CA ARG A 132 -0.72 -25.06 -22.97
C ARG A 132 0.08 -24.17 -22.02
N LEU A 133 -0.12 -24.38 -20.73
CA LEU A 133 0.60 -23.75 -19.63
C LEU A 133 1.53 -24.76 -18.96
N ALA A 134 2.37 -24.29 -18.03
CA ALA A 134 3.24 -25.14 -17.23
C ALA A 134 2.45 -26.20 -16.42
N GLN A 135 1.24 -25.85 -15.97
CA GLN A 135 0.37 -26.70 -15.14
C GLN A 135 -0.51 -27.66 -15.96
N GLY A 136 -0.45 -27.59 -17.29
CA GLY A 136 -1.28 -28.41 -18.19
C GLY A 136 -2.00 -27.58 -19.27
N THR A 137 -2.85 -28.23 -20.04
CA THR A 137 -3.64 -27.57 -21.10
C THR A 137 -4.94 -27.03 -20.53
N GLN A 138 -5.12 -25.72 -20.58
CA GLN A 138 -6.39 -25.08 -20.30
C GLN A 138 -7.25 -24.95 -21.56
N TYR A 139 -8.56 -24.97 -21.37
CA TYR A 139 -9.54 -24.75 -22.42
C TYR A 139 -10.30 -23.47 -22.12
N ARG A 140 -10.32 -22.57 -23.10
CA ARG A 140 -10.91 -21.23 -22.97
C ARG A 140 -12.02 -21.03 -23.99
N ALA A 141 -13.13 -20.42 -23.55
CA ALA A 141 -14.18 -19.93 -24.44
C ALA A 141 -14.32 -18.42 -24.27
N TYR A 142 -14.44 -17.73 -25.39
CA TYR A 142 -14.58 -16.29 -25.46
C TYR A 142 -15.89 -15.96 -26.16
N ILE A 143 -16.67 -15.05 -25.57
CA ILE A 143 -17.88 -14.51 -26.18
C ILE A 143 -17.86 -13.00 -25.99
N ALA A 144 -17.94 -12.22 -27.07
CA ALA A 144 -18.21 -10.79 -26.98
C ALA A 144 -19.62 -10.48 -27.46
N SER A 145 -20.37 -9.74 -26.66
CA SER A 145 -21.64 -9.11 -27.06
C SER A 145 -21.36 -7.67 -27.48
N VAL A 146 -21.52 -7.40 -28.77
CA VAL A 146 -21.21 -6.12 -29.41
C VAL A 146 -22.50 -5.36 -29.72
N SER A 147 -22.54 -4.10 -29.26
CA SER A 147 -23.60 -3.15 -29.59
C SER A 147 -22.97 -1.80 -29.95
N GLY A 148 -23.05 -1.43 -31.23
CA GLY A 148 -22.35 -0.27 -31.76
C GLY A 148 -20.83 -0.38 -31.59
N THR A 149 -20.22 0.62 -30.96
CA THR A 149 -18.77 0.69 -30.68
C THR A 149 -18.41 0.13 -29.30
N ARG A 150 -19.35 -0.49 -28.58
CA ARG A 150 -19.11 -1.08 -27.25
C ARG A 150 -19.27 -2.59 -27.28
N ALA A 151 -18.48 -3.28 -26.45
CA ALA A 151 -18.56 -4.71 -26.24
C ALA A 151 -18.50 -5.09 -24.77
N THR A 152 -19.21 -6.16 -24.40
CA THR A 152 -18.94 -6.90 -23.16
C THR A 152 -18.28 -8.22 -23.51
N LEU A 153 -17.11 -8.49 -22.94
CA LEU A 153 -16.36 -9.71 -23.15
C LEU A 153 -16.56 -10.68 -21.98
N TYR A 154 -16.95 -11.91 -22.30
CA TYR A 154 -17.14 -13.01 -21.38
C TYR A 154 -16.06 -14.06 -21.67
N VAL A 155 -15.43 -14.56 -20.62
CA VAL A 155 -14.39 -15.60 -20.71
C VAL A 155 -14.73 -16.75 -19.78
N LEU A 156 -14.67 -17.99 -20.27
CA LEU A 156 -14.63 -19.19 -19.44
C LEU A 156 -13.22 -19.77 -19.55
N VAL A 157 -12.58 -20.01 -18.41
CA VAL A 157 -11.29 -20.70 -18.30
C VAL A 157 -11.50 -22.00 -17.53
N ALA A 158 -11.14 -23.12 -18.14
CA ALA A 158 -11.25 -24.44 -17.53
C ALA A 158 -9.91 -25.19 -17.56
N PRO A 159 -9.51 -25.86 -16.45
CA PRO A 159 -8.23 -26.57 -16.36
C PRO A 159 -8.20 -27.89 -17.14
N SER A 160 -9.35 -28.39 -17.61
CA SER A 160 -9.45 -29.61 -18.41
C SER A 160 -10.64 -29.55 -19.36
N ARG A 161 -10.70 -30.47 -20.33
CA ARG A 161 -11.79 -30.55 -21.31
C ARG A 161 -13.10 -31.00 -20.69
N GLU A 162 -13.02 -31.85 -19.68
CA GLU A 162 -14.16 -32.36 -18.91
C GLU A 162 -14.81 -31.21 -18.13
N VAL A 163 -14.00 -30.42 -17.41
CA VAL A 163 -14.47 -29.23 -16.69
C VAL A 163 -15.02 -28.20 -17.65
N PHE A 164 -14.34 -27.97 -18.78
CA PHE A 164 -14.82 -27.07 -19.82
C PHE A 164 -16.22 -27.45 -20.29
N THR A 165 -16.43 -28.73 -20.63
CA THR A 165 -17.71 -29.28 -21.09
C THR A 165 -18.79 -29.14 -20.01
N ALA A 166 -18.46 -29.45 -18.75
CA ALA A 166 -19.37 -29.36 -17.62
C ALA A 166 -19.85 -27.91 -17.35
N ARG A 167 -19.03 -26.89 -17.65
CA ARG A 167 -19.34 -25.48 -17.37
C ARG A 167 -19.92 -24.69 -18.54
N GLN A 168 -20.09 -25.29 -19.73
CA GLN A 168 -20.63 -24.58 -20.89
C GLN A 168 -22.04 -24.04 -20.66
N ALA A 169 -22.90 -24.82 -20.00
CA ALA A 169 -24.29 -24.41 -19.73
C ALA A 169 -24.33 -23.18 -18.80
N ASP A 170 -23.52 -23.19 -17.74
CA ASP A 170 -23.39 -22.08 -16.79
C ASP A 170 -22.84 -20.82 -17.50
N PHE A 171 -21.83 -20.98 -18.35
CA PHE A 171 -21.24 -19.88 -19.10
C PHE A 171 -22.24 -19.23 -20.07
N VAL A 172 -23.01 -20.05 -20.79
CA VAL A 172 -24.08 -19.54 -21.67
C VAL A 172 -25.20 -18.87 -20.87
N ALA A 173 -25.53 -19.38 -19.68
CA ALA A 173 -26.51 -18.76 -18.80
C ALA A 173 -26.05 -17.37 -18.32
N LEU A 174 -24.77 -17.23 -17.97
CA LEU A 174 -24.16 -15.94 -17.62
C LEU A 174 -24.21 -14.94 -18.79
N VAL A 175 -23.81 -15.34 -19.99
CA VAL A 175 -23.86 -14.48 -21.18
C VAL A 175 -25.30 -14.00 -21.47
N ARG A 176 -26.30 -14.85 -21.23
CA ARG A 176 -27.72 -14.49 -21.42
C ARG A 176 -28.30 -13.64 -20.29
N SER A 177 -27.71 -13.68 -19.10
CA SER A 177 -28.19 -12.91 -17.96
C SER A 177 -27.72 -11.46 -18.02
N GLY A 178 -26.60 -11.19 -18.69
CA GLY A 178 -26.09 -9.86 -18.95
C GLY A 178 -27.11 -9.00 -19.70
N ARG A 179 -27.66 -7.99 -19.02
CA ARG A 179 -28.53 -6.98 -19.62
C ARG A 179 -27.93 -5.60 -19.39
N ALA A 180 -27.79 -4.85 -20.48
CA ALA A 180 -27.66 -3.40 -20.36
C ALA A 180 -28.97 -2.87 -19.72
N PRO A 181 -28.91 -1.88 -18.81
CA PRO A 181 -30.10 -1.29 -18.23
C PRO A 181 -31.02 -0.81 -19.34
N ALA A 182 -32.32 -1.07 -19.19
CA ALA A 182 -33.31 -0.50 -20.08
C ALA A 182 -33.20 1.03 -20.01
N ALA A 183 -33.01 1.68 -21.17
CA ALA A 183 -33.05 3.13 -21.27
C ALA A 183 -34.41 3.61 -20.74
N GLY A 184 -34.46 4.10 -19.49
CA GLY A 184 -35.72 4.42 -18.81
C GLY A 184 -35.74 4.25 -17.29
N VAL A 185 -34.68 3.77 -16.64
CA VAL A 185 -34.52 3.97 -15.19
C VAL A 185 -34.38 5.49 -14.96
N PRO A 186 -35.11 6.10 -14.00
CA PRO A 186 -34.98 7.52 -13.74
C PRO A 186 -33.52 7.83 -13.47
N ALA A 187 -32.99 8.84 -14.18
CA ALA A 187 -31.64 9.31 -13.98
C ALA A 187 -31.39 9.47 -12.47
N PRO A 188 -30.27 8.95 -11.93
CA PRO A 188 -29.78 9.42 -10.64
C PRO A 188 -29.76 10.93 -10.71
N ALA A 189 -30.21 11.60 -9.64
CA ALA A 189 -30.17 13.05 -9.55
C ALA A 189 -28.82 13.53 -10.09
N THR A 190 -28.85 14.40 -11.09
CA THR A 190 -27.69 14.97 -11.78
C THR A 190 -26.70 15.52 -10.75
N GLY A 191 -25.80 14.67 -10.29
CA GLY A 191 -24.61 15.07 -9.56
C GLY A 191 -23.73 15.80 -10.57
N GLY A 192 -23.35 17.04 -10.26
CA GLY A 192 -22.39 17.75 -11.08
C GLY A 192 -21.11 16.93 -11.18
N GLY A 193 -20.63 16.68 -12.39
CA GLY A 193 -19.29 16.12 -12.57
C GLY A 193 -18.25 17.04 -11.90
N LEU A 194 -17.02 16.54 -11.68
CA LEU A 194 -15.89 17.36 -11.20
C LEU A 194 -15.58 18.58 -12.10
N THR A 195 -16.20 18.65 -13.28
CA THR A 195 -16.12 19.74 -14.27
C THR A 195 -17.27 20.76 -14.16
N GLY A 196 -18.24 20.55 -13.27
CA GLY A 196 -19.37 21.45 -13.04
C GLY A 196 -18.99 22.74 -12.31
N PRO A 197 -19.90 23.74 -12.26
CA PRO A 197 -19.65 24.97 -11.52
C PRO A 197 -19.40 24.69 -10.04
N LYS A 198 -18.26 25.18 -9.53
CA LYS A 198 -17.84 24.99 -8.14
C LYS A 198 -18.72 25.82 -7.20
N ALA A 199 -19.49 25.16 -6.34
CA ALA A 199 -20.24 25.85 -5.29
C ALA A 199 -19.31 26.26 -4.14
N ALA A 200 -19.59 27.42 -3.51
CA ALA A 200 -18.96 27.79 -2.26
C ALA A 200 -19.50 26.88 -1.13
N LEU A 201 -18.60 26.24 -0.38
CA LEU A 201 -18.98 25.40 0.74
C LEU A 201 -19.16 26.23 2.02
N PRO A 202 -20.23 26.01 2.80
CA PRO A 202 -20.33 26.59 4.13
C PRO A 202 -19.18 26.13 5.02
N ALA A 203 -18.77 26.95 5.99
CA ALA A 203 -17.74 26.57 6.94
C ALA A 203 -18.18 25.37 7.80
N VAL A 204 -17.24 24.47 8.09
CA VAL A 204 -17.39 23.41 9.09
C VAL A 204 -16.55 23.80 10.29
N LYS A 205 -17.09 23.59 11.51
CA LYS A 205 -16.32 23.78 12.74
C LYS A 205 -15.26 22.68 12.80
N PRO A 206 -13.96 22.99 12.72
CA PRO A 206 -12.93 21.96 12.75
C PRO A 206 -12.97 21.19 14.07
N MET A 207 -12.75 19.88 13.96
CA MET A 207 -12.70 18.95 15.08
C MET A 207 -11.41 18.15 14.98
N ASN A 208 -10.55 18.21 16.00
CA ASN A 208 -9.33 17.39 16.02
C ASN A 208 -9.61 16.01 16.65
N ALA A 209 -8.61 15.12 16.60
CA ALA A 209 -8.74 13.75 17.11
C ALA A 209 -9.07 13.72 18.62
N ALA A 210 -8.45 14.59 19.41
CA ALA A 210 -8.72 14.67 20.85
C ALA A 210 -10.18 15.06 21.16
N GLN A 211 -10.72 16.04 20.44
CA GLN A 211 -12.13 16.45 20.59
C GLN A 211 -13.08 15.33 20.14
N PHE A 212 -12.75 14.61 19.07
CA PHE A 212 -13.54 13.48 18.59
C PHE A 212 -13.56 12.33 19.61
N VAL A 213 -12.40 11.98 20.18
CA VAL A 213 -12.29 10.97 21.25
C VAL A 213 -13.07 11.41 22.50
N ALA A 214 -12.97 12.68 22.90
CA ALA A 214 -13.74 13.21 24.03
C ALA A 214 -15.26 13.15 23.80
N ALA A 215 -15.71 13.20 22.54
CA ALA A 215 -17.11 13.01 22.15
C ALA A 215 -17.53 11.53 22.03
N GLY A 216 -16.65 10.58 22.37
CA GLY A 216 -16.90 9.14 22.30
C GLY A 216 -16.60 8.51 20.94
N GLY A 217 -16.01 9.26 20.01
CA GLY A 217 -15.55 8.74 18.73
C GLY A 217 -14.25 7.93 18.83
N ASP A 218 -13.99 7.11 17.81
CA ASP A 218 -12.72 6.41 17.61
C ASP A 218 -12.13 6.80 16.23
N PRO A 219 -11.06 7.62 16.20
CA PRO A 219 -10.50 8.11 14.95
C PRO A 219 -9.85 7.02 14.08
N ALA A 220 -9.58 5.83 14.63
CA ALA A 220 -9.06 4.70 13.84
C ALA A 220 -10.16 3.98 13.04
N THR A 221 -11.42 4.13 13.43
CA THR A 221 -12.55 3.37 12.86
C THR A 221 -13.70 4.25 12.37
N ALA A 222 -13.63 5.56 12.56
CA ALA A 222 -14.60 6.53 12.09
C ALA A 222 -13.93 7.81 11.61
N VAL A 223 -14.45 8.40 10.53
CA VAL A 223 -13.97 9.68 10.00
C VAL A 223 -14.40 10.83 10.91
N ILE A 224 -13.46 11.68 11.30
CA ILE A 224 -13.67 12.87 12.12
C ILE A 224 -14.43 13.91 11.28
N PRO A 225 -15.55 14.47 11.78
CA PRO A 225 -16.25 15.56 11.10
C PRO A 225 -15.36 16.81 10.96
N ASP A 226 -14.80 17.00 9.77
CA ASP A 226 -13.92 18.11 9.43
C ASP A 226 -13.89 18.33 7.91
N GLU A 227 -13.06 19.27 7.47
CA GLU A 227 -12.71 19.48 6.08
C GLU A 227 -11.43 18.70 5.71
N PHE A 228 -11.47 18.04 4.57
CA PHE A 228 -10.36 17.31 3.95
C PHE A 228 -10.00 17.95 2.62
N ARG A 229 -8.69 18.04 2.36
CA ARG A 229 -8.11 18.63 1.16
C ARG A 229 -7.57 17.50 0.30
N CYS A 230 -8.21 17.30 -0.84
CA CYS A 230 -8.03 16.14 -1.69
C CYS A 230 -7.20 16.50 -2.91
N TYR A 231 -6.17 15.69 -3.09
CA TYR A 231 -5.13 15.84 -4.08
C TYR A 231 -5.20 14.66 -5.03
N GLN A 232 -5.63 14.93 -6.26
CA GLN A 232 -5.75 13.91 -7.30
C GLN A 232 -4.39 13.24 -7.58
N GLU A 233 -4.38 11.91 -7.66
CA GLU A 233 -3.27 11.12 -8.19
C GLU A 233 -3.22 11.26 -9.71
N LYS A 234 -2.27 12.07 -10.16
CA LYS A 234 -2.02 12.34 -11.58
C LYS A 234 -0.64 12.92 -11.73
N ARG A 235 -0.11 12.90 -12.94
CA ARG A 235 1.17 13.56 -13.20
C ARG A 235 1.15 15.06 -12.88
N GLY A 236 2.10 15.52 -12.06
CA GLY A 236 2.35 16.94 -11.84
C GLY A 236 2.95 17.32 -10.48
N SER A 237 3.01 18.63 -10.23
CA SER A 237 3.61 19.22 -9.01
C SER A 237 2.74 20.32 -8.40
N GLY A 238 1.43 20.25 -8.65
CA GLY A 238 0.46 21.18 -8.04
C GLY A 238 0.31 20.92 -6.54
N VAL A 239 0.34 22.00 -5.75
CA VAL A 239 0.04 21.98 -4.30
C VAL A 239 -1.35 22.53 -3.97
N THR A 240 -2.19 22.71 -5.00
CA THR A 240 -3.58 23.14 -4.83
C THR A 240 -4.49 21.92 -4.85
N PRO A 241 -5.35 21.72 -3.84
CA PRO A 241 -6.28 20.60 -3.81
C PRO A 241 -7.36 20.77 -4.88
N GLU A 242 -7.57 19.74 -5.68
CA GLU A 242 -8.60 19.70 -6.72
C GLU A 242 -10.00 19.51 -6.14
N LEU A 243 -10.10 18.82 -5.01
CA LEU A 243 -11.35 18.54 -4.32
C LEU A 243 -11.27 18.97 -2.85
N VAL A 244 -12.37 19.53 -2.35
CA VAL A 244 -12.55 19.82 -0.92
C VAL A 244 -13.69 18.95 -0.45
N LEU A 245 -13.43 18.09 0.52
CA LEU A 245 -14.40 17.15 1.06
C LEU A 245 -14.72 17.55 2.50
N GLN A 246 -15.97 17.93 2.75
CA GLN A 246 -16.44 18.24 4.10
C GLN A 246 -17.23 17.07 4.64
N ILE A 247 -16.73 16.50 5.74
CA ILE A 247 -17.35 15.40 6.48
C ILE A 247 -18.27 15.99 7.55
N LEU A 248 -19.51 15.51 7.56
CA LEU A 248 -20.56 15.97 8.45
C LEU A 248 -20.97 14.84 9.40
N PRO A 249 -21.53 15.17 10.59
CA PRO A 249 -22.09 14.16 11.48
C PRO A 249 -23.11 13.25 10.79
N GLY A 250 -23.19 11.99 11.23
CA GLY A 250 -24.18 11.03 10.74
C GLY A 250 -23.83 10.36 9.40
N GLY A 251 -22.54 10.27 9.05
CA GLY A 251 -22.09 9.59 7.82
C GLY A 251 -22.48 10.35 6.55
N LYS A 252 -22.51 11.69 6.63
CA LYS A 252 -22.85 12.58 5.52
C LYS A 252 -21.61 13.34 5.07
N TYR A 253 -21.58 13.70 3.80
CA TYR A 253 -20.50 14.50 3.25
C TYR A 253 -21.03 15.53 2.26
N ARG A 254 -20.23 16.56 1.99
CA ARG A 254 -20.44 17.47 0.87
C ARG A 254 -19.13 17.92 0.25
N THR A 255 -19.19 18.26 -1.02
CA THR A 255 -18.13 18.77 -1.86
C THR A 255 -18.66 19.97 -2.64
N PRO A 256 -17.81 20.78 -3.30
CA PRO A 256 -18.29 21.85 -4.17
C PRO A 256 -19.17 21.37 -5.34
N TYR A 257 -19.16 20.07 -5.63
CA TYR A 257 -19.83 19.46 -6.79
C TYR A 257 -21.06 18.62 -6.40
N GLY A 258 -21.35 18.48 -5.10
CA GLY A 258 -22.50 17.70 -4.63
C GLY A 258 -22.33 17.17 -3.20
N ALA A 259 -23.37 16.52 -2.69
CA ALA A 259 -23.40 15.94 -1.36
C ALA A 259 -23.92 14.50 -1.39
N GLY A 260 -23.61 13.75 -0.34
CA GLY A 260 -24.00 12.35 -0.24
C GLY A 260 -23.80 11.77 1.15
N SER A 261 -23.72 10.44 1.20
CA SER A 261 -23.40 9.67 2.40
C SER A 261 -22.20 8.78 2.18
N TYR A 262 -21.56 8.42 3.29
CA TYR A 262 -20.49 7.43 3.30
C TYR A 262 -20.69 6.46 4.46
N THR A 263 -20.10 5.28 4.31
CA THR A 263 -20.01 4.28 5.36
C THR A 263 -18.56 3.89 5.57
N VAL A 264 -18.25 3.45 6.78
CA VAL A 264 -16.93 2.97 7.16
C VAL A 264 -17.08 1.54 7.65
N LYS A 265 -16.25 0.64 7.13
CA LYS A 265 -16.26 -0.77 7.52
C LYS A 265 -14.82 -1.27 7.69
N ARG A 266 -14.57 -1.94 8.80
CA ARG A 266 -13.31 -2.66 9.01
C ARG A 266 -13.21 -3.85 8.05
N ASP A 267 -12.10 -3.93 7.33
CA ASP A 267 -11.77 -4.99 6.37
C ASP A 267 -10.36 -5.52 6.69
N GLY A 268 -10.31 -6.49 7.61
CA GLY A 268 -9.05 -6.97 8.19
C GLY A 268 -8.33 -5.89 9.02
N SER A 269 -7.10 -5.58 8.62
CA SER A 269 -6.29 -4.50 9.21
C SER A 269 -6.62 -3.11 8.65
N LEU A 270 -7.37 -3.02 7.55
CA LEU A 270 -7.70 -1.77 6.89
C LEU A 270 -9.11 -1.30 7.28
N THR A 271 -9.32 0.01 7.20
CA THR A 271 -10.63 0.63 7.41
C THR A 271 -11.14 1.15 6.08
N ARG A 272 -12.05 0.41 5.43
CA ARG A 272 -12.58 0.75 4.09
C ARG A 272 -13.71 1.77 4.19
N THR A 273 -13.74 2.71 3.26
CA THR A 273 -14.83 3.66 3.06
C THR A 273 -15.60 3.34 1.77
N ALA A 274 -16.91 3.56 1.79
CA ALA A 274 -17.78 3.42 0.62
C ALA A 274 -18.73 4.61 0.54
N TRP A 275 -18.85 5.19 -0.64
CA TRP A 275 -19.46 6.49 -0.86
C TRP A 275 -20.69 6.37 -1.77
N THR A 276 -21.72 7.18 -1.47
CA THR A 276 -23.03 7.13 -2.14
C THR A 276 -23.62 8.52 -2.33
N GLY A 277 -24.21 8.76 -3.49
CA GLY A 277 -24.72 10.06 -3.94
C GLY A 277 -23.61 11.04 -4.27
N GLY A 278 -23.94 12.14 -4.96
CA GLY A 278 -23.00 13.20 -5.31
C GLY A 278 -21.90 12.76 -6.28
N VAL A 279 -20.77 13.49 -6.28
CA VAL A 279 -19.62 13.21 -7.16
C VAL A 279 -18.77 12.01 -6.71
N LEU A 280 -18.99 11.53 -5.48
CA LEU A 280 -18.33 10.35 -4.94
C LEU A 280 -19.23 9.11 -5.01
N ASP A 281 -20.33 9.12 -5.77
CA ASP A 281 -21.20 7.94 -5.88
C ASP A 281 -20.43 6.77 -6.50
N GLY A 282 -20.44 5.61 -5.85
CA GLY A 282 -19.68 4.43 -6.28
C GLY A 282 -18.21 4.41 -5.88
N ALA A 283 -17.64 5.56 -5.49
CA ALA A 283 -16.25 5.63 -5.05
C ALA A 283 -16.02 4.78 -3.79
N SER A 284 -14.79 4.29 -3.64
CA SER A 284 -14.36 3.54 -2.46
C SER A 284 -12.99 4.01 -1.99
N GLY A 285 -12.53 3.59 -0.82
CA GLY A 285 -11.29 4.13 -0.29
C GLY A 285 -10.88 3.55 1.04
N TYR A 286 -9.82 4.12 1.63
CA TYR A 286 -9.31 3.70 2.92
C TYR A 286 -9.14 4.89 3.86
N LEU A 287 -9.42 4.67 5.13
CA LEU A 287 -9.16 5.60 6.21
C LEU A 287 -7.88 5.17 6.92
N ASP A 288 -6.93 6.09 7.02
CA ASP A 288 -5.75 5.97 7.86
C ASP A 288 -5.74 7.08 8.93
N PHE A 289 -5.16 6.79 10.08
CA PHE A 289 -5.06 7.69 11.22
C PHE A 289 -3.69 7.58 11.86
N GLY A 290 -3.03 8.73 12.03
CA GLY A 290 -1.75 8.83 12.72
C GLY A 290 -1.62 10.10 13.54
N ASP A 291 -0.40 10.37 14.00
CA ASP A 291 -0.03 11.47 14.89
C ASP A 291 -0.45 12.87 14.38
N ASP A 292 -0.53 13.03 13.06
CA ASP A 292 -0.87 14.30 12.42
C ASP A 292 -2.37 14.46 12.13
N GLY A 293 -3.17 13.39 12.18
CA GLY A 293 -4.61 13.40 11.88
C GLY A 293 -5.01 12.29 10.91
N GLN A 294 -6.14 12.46 10.22
CA GLN A 294 -6.69 11.45 9.29
C GLN A 294 -6.33 11.70 7.82
N GLN A 295 -6.04 10.61 7.10
CA GLN A 295 -5.97 10.55 5.64
C GLN A 295 -7.10 9.67 5.12
N LEU A 296 -7.70 10.08 4.00
CA LEU A 296 -8.66 9.30 3.24
C LEU A 296 -8.12 9.10 1.83
N SER A 297 -7.88 7.86 1.41
CA SER A 297 -7.76 7.57 -0.01
C SER A 297 -9.17 7.48 -0.61
N LEU A 298 -9.36 7.98 -1.83
CA LEU A 298 -10.57 7.81 -2.62
C LEU A 298 -10.16 7.27 -3.98
N HIS A 299 -10.80 6.19 -4.39
CA HIS A 299 -10.63 5.52 -5.66
C HIS A 299 -11.93 5.58 -6.44
N ASP A 300 -11.81 5.52 -7.76
CA ASP A 300 -12.95 5.45 -8.68
C ASP A 300 -13.87 6.69 -8.61
N VAL A 301 -13.34 7.87 -8.26
CA VAL A 301 -14.15 9.09 -8.15
C VAL A 301 -14.63 9.55 -9.52
N GLY A 302 -15.95 9.73 -9.65
CA GLY A 302 -16.59 10.11 -10.90
C GLY A 302 -16.74 8.98 -11.91
N GLU A 303 -16.55 7.72 -11.50
CA GLU A 303 -16.80 6.54 -12.35
C GLU A 303 -18.22 6.61 -12.97
N GLY A 304 -18.32 6.43 -14.29
CA GLY A 304 -19.58 6.54 -15.03
C GLY A 304 -20.03 7.97 -15.36
N THR A 305 -19.33 9.00 -14.89
CA THR A 305 -19.60 10.42 -15.21
C THR A 305 -18.41 11.15 -15.85
N LEU A 306 -17.18 10.70 -15.59
CA LEU A 306 -15.95 11.18 -16.20
C LEU A 306 -15.44 10.16 -17.22
N ASP A 307 -14.65 10.64 -18.20
CA ASP A 307 -14.01 9.78 -19.19
C ASP A 307 -13.02 8.80 -18.54
N ASP A 308 -12.33 9.25 -17.49
CA ASP A 308 -11.44 8.46 -16.65
C ASP A 308 -11.80 8.69 -15.17
N ALA A 309 -12.01 7.60 -14.43
CA ALA A 309 -12.18 7.68 -12.98
C ALA A 309 -10.89 8.20 -12.33
N SER A 310 -11.04 8.96 -11.26
CA SER A 310 -9.92 9.65 -10.63
C SER A 310 -9.69 9.15 -9.21
N ASP A 311 -8.41 9.01 -8.85
CA ASP A 311 -7.99 8.67 -7.51
C ASP A 311 -7.50 9.93 -6.78
N PHE A 312 -7.74 10.00 -5.47
CA PHE A 312 -7.39 11.14 -4.64
C PHE A 312 -6.83 10.69 -3.30
N GLU A 313 -5.84 11.45 -2.82
CA GLU A 313 -5.41 11.41 -1.45
C GLU A 313 -5.91 12.66 -0.70
N CYS A 314 -6.72 12.45 0.31
CA CYS A 314 -7.40 13.49 1.06
C CYS A 314 -6.86 13.60 2.48
N TYR A 315 -6.39 14.79 2.85
CA TYR A 315 -5.76 15.03 4.15
C TYR A 315 -6.65 15.92 5.00
N GLN A 316 -6.87 15.54 6.26
CA GLN A 316 -7.59 16.38 7.21
C GLN A 316 -6.91 17.75 7.32
N ARG A 317 -7.71 18.81 7.22
CA ARG A 317 -7.20 20.18 7.30
C ARG A 317 -6.47 20.41 8.63
N GLY A 318 -5.33 21.09 8.57
CA GLY A 318 -4.51 21.38 9.74
C GLY A 318 -3.22 20.57 9.74
N PRO A 319 -2.81 19.92 10.85
CA PRO A 319 -1.51 19.26 10.93
C PRO A 319 -1.29 18.18 9.86
N ARG A 320 -2.30 17.35 9.55
CA ARG A 320 -2.17 16.31 8.51
C ARG A 320 -1.98 16.88 7.11
N GLU A 321 -2.74 17.89 6.72
CA GLU A 321 -2.51 18.58 5.44
C GLU A 321 -1.14 19.28 5.42
N ASN A 322 -0.77 19.98 6.50
CA ASN A 322 0.52 20.68 6.59
C ASN A 322 1.71 19.72 6.46
N ARG A 323 1.59 18.50 7.02
CA ARG A 323 2.53 17.40 6.85
C ARG A 323 2.68 17.06 5.37
N GLN A 324 1.57 16.83 4.67
CA GLN A 324 1.61 16.50 3.25
C GLN A 324 2.20 17.62 2.38
N LEU A 325 1.83 18.88 2.65
CA LEU A 325 2.39 20.03 1.94
C LEU A 325 3.90 20.17 2.15
N LEU A 326 4.39 19.82 3.35
CA LEU A 326 5.82 19.73 3.61
C LEU A 326 6.43 18.54 2.84
N ASP A 327 5.79 17.38 2.80
CA ASP A 327 6.29 16.24 2.03
C ASP A 327 6.41 16.57 0.53
N PHE A 328 5.42 17.24 -0.07
CA PHE A 328 5.51 17.75 -1.45
C PHE A 328 6.71 18.70 -1.64
N LYS A 329 6.98 19.56 -0.66
CA LYS A 329 8.14 20.45 -0.68
C LYS A 329 9.46 19.68 -0.58
N LEU A 330 9.54 18.66 0.27
CA LEU A 330 10.73 17.81 0.42
C LEU A 330 10.99 16.95 -0.83
N ARG A 331 9.94 16.69 -1.62
CA ARG A 331 10.03 16.02 -2.94
C ARG A 331 10.21 16.99 -4.10
N THR A 332 10.36 18.30 -3.86
CA THR A 332 10.62 19.29 -4.92
C THR A 332 12.09 19.72 -4.89
N PRO A 333 12.84 19.63 -6.02
CA PRO A 333 14.22 20.07 -6.08
C PRO A 333 14.40 21.52 -5.62
N ALA A 334 15.19 21.72 -4.57
CA ALA A 334 15.48 23.03 -4.03
C ALA A 334 16.58 23.75 -4.83
N VAL A 335 16.48 25.07 -4.95
CA VAL A 335 17.51 25.89 -5.62
C VAL A 335 18.84 25.79 -4.88
N ALA A 336 19.82 25.13 -5.51
CA ALA A 336 21.12 24.84 -4.94
C ALA A 336 22.05 24.21 -5.98
N ALA A 337 23.36 24.24 -5.68
CA ALA A 337 24.36 23.45 -6.38
C ALA A 337 24.51 22.08 -5.70
N TYR A 338 24.47 21.01 -6.50
CA TYR A 338 24.57 19.62 -6.06
C TYR A 338 25.80 18.98 -6.70
N PRO A 339 26.87 18.70 -5.93
CA PRO A 339 27.99 17.90 -6.40
C PRO A 339 27.50 16.51 -6.81
N CYS A 340 27.93 16.05 -7.99
CA CYS A 340 27.47 14.80 -8.58
C CYS A 340 28.60 13.78 -8.72
N THR A 341 28.25 12.52 -8.53
CA THR A 341 29.13 11.36 -8.76
C THR A 341 28.46 10.41 -9.74
N LEU A 342 29.21 9.89 -10.70
CA LEU A 342 28.72 8.87 -11.63
C LEU A 342 28.54 7.54 -10.89
N THR A 343 27.37 6.92 -11.07
CA THR A 343 26.98 5.63 -10.49
C THR A 343 27.11 4.49 -11.52
N ASP A 344 27.94 4.69 -12.54
CA ASP A 344 28.32 3.70 -13.56
C ASP A 344 29.39 2.71 -13.09
N GLY A 345 29.75 2.74 -11.80
CA GLY A 345 30.83 1.97 -11.19
C GLY A 345 32.19 2.67 -11.21
N SER A 346 32.34 3.79 -11.92
CA SER A 346 33.62 4.53 -11.96
C SER A 346 33.84 5.42 -10.74
N GLY A 347 32.76 5.87 -10.06
CA GLY A 347 32.83 6.79 -8.93
C GLY A 347 33.44 8.16 -9.28
N ARG A 348 33.59 8.48 -10.57
CA ARG A 348 34.14 9.75 -11.02
C ARG A 348 33.14 10.89 -10.79
N SER A 349 33.65 12.12 -10.74
CA SER A 349 32.77 13.29 -10.68
C SER A 349 31.89 13.38 -11.93
N GLY A 350 30.59 13.56 -11.72
CA GLY A 350 29.61 13.91 -12.76
C GLY A 350 29.49 15.42 -12.97
N GLY A 351 30.37 16.22 -12.37
CA GLY A 351 30.25 17.68 -12.31
C GLY A 351 29.38 18.17 -11.15
N THR A 352 28.85 19.38 -11.27
CA THR A 352 27.91 19.98 -10.32
C THR A 352 26.62 20.32 -11.05
N LEU A 353 25.52 19.73 -10.60
CA LEU A 353 24.18 20.06 -11.08
C LEU A 353 23.65 21.24 -10.28
N GLU A 354 23.43 22.36 -10.93
CA GLU A 354 22.81 23.53 -10.32
C GLU A 354 21.32 23.53 -10.63
N ILE A 355 20.50 23.43 -9.59
CA ILE A 355 19.06 23.63 -9.68
C ILE A 355 18.77 25.10 -9.50
N LEU A 356 18.01 25.66 -10.43
CA LEU A 356 17.65 27.08 -10.51
C LEU A 356 16.13 27.24 -10.30
N ALA A 357 15.70 28.48 -10.04
CA ALA A 357 14.28 28.77 -9.87
C ALA A 357 13.48 28.47 -11.16
N GLY A 358 12.19 28.15 -11.00
CA GLY A 358 11.27 27.96 -12.12
C GLY A 358 11.49 26.66 -12.91
N GLY A 359 12.04 25.61 -12.28
CA GLY A 359 12.26 24.32 -12.95
C GLY A 359 13.38 24.36 -13.98
N ALA A 360 14.39 25.21 -13.79
CA ALA A 360 15.56 25.30 -14.66
C ALA A 360 16.78 24.65 -13.99
N TYR A 361 17.73 24.16 -14.78
CA TYR A 361 18.98 23.61 -14.27
C TYR A 361 20.18 24.02 -15.12
N ARG A 362 21.39 23.89 -14.55
CA ARG A 362 22.66 24.04 -15.28
C ARG A 362 23.62 22.90 -14.91
N LEU A 363 24.24 22.29 -15.91
CA LEU A 363 25.26 21.24 -15.74
C LEU A 363 26.34 21.41 -16.81
N GLY A 364 27.61 21.47 -16.39
CA GLY A 364 28.73 21.63 -17.33
C GLY A 364 28.63 22.88 -18.21
N GLY A 365 28.03 23.96 -17.69
CA GLY A 365 27.81 25.21 -18.43
C GLY A 365 26.60 25.19 -19.38
N GLN A 366 25.92 24.05 -19.55
CA GLN A 366 24.71 23.94 -20.37
C GLN A 366 23.46 24.08 -19.49
N SER A 367 22.47 24.82 -19.99
CA SER A 367 21.19 25.03 -19.30
C SER A 367 20.07 24.19 -19.92
N GLY A 368 19.12 23.79 -19.08
CA GLY A 368 17.88 23.15 -19.49
C GLY A 368 16.79 23.35 -18.44
N HIS A 369 15.70 22.61 -18.60
CA HIS A 369 14.54 22.60 -17.72
C HIS A 369 14.25 21.18 -17.21
N TYR A 370 13.51 21.10 -16.12
CA TYR A 370 12.96 19.86 -15.62
C TYR A 370 11.52 20.04 -15.16
N SER A 371 10.70 19.01 -15.32
CA SER A 371 9.39 18.92 -14.66
C SER A 371 9.48 18.00 -13.45
N VAL A 372 8.70 18.28 -12.43
CA VAL A 372 8.58 17.47 -11.21
C VAL A 372 7.22 16.79 -11.21
N ASP A 373 7.22 15.51 -10.86
CA ASP A 373 6.02 14.72 -10.58
C ASP A 373 6.11 14.09 -9.19
N PHE A 374 5.37 14.65 -8.24
CA PHE A 374 5.19 14.06 -6.90
C PHE A 374 3.74 13.63 -6.68
N ARG A 375 2.94 13.64 -7.75
CA ARG A 375 1.48 13.51 -7.70
C ARG A 375 1.01 12.20 -8.31
N SER A 376 1.78 11.60 -9.22
CA SER A 376 1.56 10.22 -9.68
C SER A 376 1.75 9.21 -8.56
N ASP A 377 2.75 9.44 -7.70
CA ASP A 377 3.24 8.47 -6.71
C ASP A 377 3.28 9.13 -5.32
N GLN A 378 2.11 9.51 -4.80
CA GLN A 378 2.01 10.23 -3.52
C GLN A 378 2.47 9.37 -2.33
N ASP A 379 2.52 8.06 -2.49
CA ASP A 379 3.02 7.07 -1.53
C ASP A 379 4.56 6.93 -1.50
N GLN A 380 5.28 7.45 -2.49
CA GLN A 380 6.74 7.37 -2.56
C GLN A 380 7.42 8.51 -1.78
N GLU A 381 8.62 8.26 -1.23
CA GLU A 381 9.43 9.28 -0.54
C GLU A 381 10.18 10.24 -1.49
N TRP A 382 10.01 10.08 -2.80
CA TRP A 382 10.70 10.81 -3.85
C TRP A 382 9.71 11.31 -4.92
N SER A 383 10.15 12.25 -5.75
CA SER A 383 9.46 12.67 -6.98
C SER A 383 10.19 12.18 -8.21
N ASP A 384 9.45 12.00 -9.31
CA ASP A 384 10.02 11.83 -10.63
C ASP A 384 10.40 13.18 -11.25
N LEU A 385 11.50 13.16 -11.98
CA LEU A 385 12.01 14.28 -12.74
C LEU A 385 12.11 13.89 -14.21
N GLU A 386 11.64 14.78 -15.09
CA GLU A 386 11.91 14.68 -16.53
C GLU A 386 12.66 15.92 -16.99
N PHE A 387 13.79 15.71 -17.66
CA PHE A 387 14.69 16.78 -18.10
C PHE A 387 14.51 17.09 -19.59
N THR A 388 14.48 18.37 -19.92
CA THR A 388 14.36 18.90 -21.28
C THR A 388 15.41 20.00 -21.49
N GLY A 389 15.98 20.08 -22.70
CA GLY A 389 17.13 20.93 -23.01
C GLY A 389 18.41 20.53 -22.29
N GLY A 390 19.53 21.15 -22.67
CA GLY A 390 20.82 21.06 -21.98
C GLY A 390 21.46 19.67 -21.98
N ALA A 391 22.39 19.47 -21.03
CA ALA A 391 23.20 18.26 -20.91
C ALA A 391 22.41 17.00 -20.51
N LEU A 392 21.21 17.17 -19.96
CA LEU A 392 20.32 16.09 -19.50
C LEU A 392 19.08 15.95 -20.39
N GLN A 393 19.09 16.45 -21.63
CA GLN A 393 17.96 16.33 -22.55
C GLN A 393 17.44 14.88 -22.65
N GLY A 394 16.14 14.69 -22.34
CA GLY A 394 15.48 13.39 -22.41
C GLY A 394 15.89 12.42 -21.30
N ALA A 395 16.67 12.87 -20.31
CA ALA A 395 16.93 12.09 -19.11
C ALA A 395 15.71 12.12 -18.18
N SER A 396 15.57 11.06 -17.40
CA SER A 396 14.69 11.02 -16.24
C SER A 396 15.52 10.85 -14.97
N GLY A 397 14.93 11.18 -13.83
CA GLY A 397 15.57 11.09 -12.55
C GLY A 397 14.57 11.09 -11.40
N THR A 398 15.09 11.06 -10.18
CA THR A 398 14.29 11.21 -8.97
C THR A 398 14.90 12.21 -8.02
N TYR A 399 14.08 12.79 -7.14
CA TYR A 399 14.53 13.69 -6.09
C TYR A 399 13.81 13.44 -4.76
N GLY A 400 14.55 13.51 -3.66
CA GLY A 400 13.99 13.55 -2.31
C GLY A 400 14.94 14.19 -1.29
N GLU A 401 14.37 14.81 -0.26
CA GLU A 401 15.05 15.24 0.97
C GLU A 401 14.57 14.36 2.13
N ASP A 402 15.50 13.66 2.79
CA ASP A 402 15.16 12.83 3.95
C ASP A 402 15.06 13.63 5.25
N ALA A 403 14.62 12.97 6.34
CA ALA A 403 14.46 13.58 7.65
C ALA A 403 15.77 14.12 8.27
N THR A 404 16.92 13.80 7.68
CA THR A 404 18.24 14.26 8.12
C THR A 404 18.77 15.44 7.30
N GLY A 405 17.99 15.89 6.31
CA GLY A 405 18.37 16.98 5.42
C GLY A 405 19.32 16.54 4.30
N LEU A 406 19.48 15.24 4.06
CA LEU A 406 20.19 14.75 2.89
C LEU A 406 19.27 14.84 1.67
N ARG A 407 19.62 15.72 0.75
CA ARG A 407 18.98 15.82 -0.55
C ARG A 407 19.69 14.92 -1.54
N THR A 408 18.92 14.07 -2.22
CA THR A 408 19.44 13.16 -3.23
C THR A 408 18.70 13.41 -4.53
N LEU A 409 19.45 13.68 -5.59
CA LEU A 409 18.95 13.73 -6.96
C LEU A 409 19.64 12.62 -7.76
N ARG A 410 18.87 11.66 -8.26
CA ARG A 410 19.39 10.59 -9.12
C ARG A 410 18.99 10.86 -10.55
N VAL A 411 19.93 10.80 -11.49
CA VAL A 411 19.66 10.91 -12.93
C VAL A 411 19.98 9.57 -13.58
N TYR A 412 19.00 8.92 -14.19
CA TYR A 412 19.15 7.56 -14.72
C TYR A 412 20.03 7.47 -15.96
N ARG A 413 20.14 8.56 -16.72
CA ARG A 413 21.09 8.72 -17.83
C ARG A 413 21.72 10.10 -17.70
N PRO A 414 23.02 10.23 -17.36
CA PRO A 414 24.09 9.25 -17.54
C PRO A 414 24.39 8.32 -16.33
N ARG A 415 23.41 8.01 -15.45
CA ARG A 415 23.62 7.31 -14.17
C ARG A 415 24.50 8.12 -13.23
N MET A 416 23.87 9.10 -12.60
CA MET A 416 24.53 10.08 -11.75
C MET A 416 23.72 10.26 -10.47
N GLU A 417 24.40 10.35 -9.33
CA GLU A 417 23.79 10.71 -8.05
C GLU A 417 24.42 12.03 -7.57
N CYS A 418 23.58 13.02 -7.34
CA CYS A 418 23.96 14.33 -6.86
C CYS A 418 23.40 14.51 -5.44
N THR A 419 24.26 14.81 -4.48
CA THR A 419 23.87 14.88 -3.07
C THR A 419 24.23 16.20 -2.45
N ARG A 420 23.41 16.66 -1.50
CA ARG A 420 23.69 17.85 -0.71
C ARG A 420 23.08 17.70 0.68
N VAL A 421 23.89 17.94 1.71
CA VAL A 421 23.42 18.01 3.10
C VAL A 421 22.99 19.44 3.40
N VAL A 422 21.81 19.59 3.97
CA VAL A 422 21.30 20.86 4.51
C VAL A 422 20.81 20.67 5.93
N LYS A 423 20.48 21.78 6.60
CA LYS A 423 19.76 21.69 7.86
C LYS A 423 18.39 21.03 7.60
N PRO A 424 18.04 19.93 8.30
CA PRO A 424 16.76 19.27 8.10
C PRO A 424 15.60 20.23 8.33
N THR A 425 14.55 20.11 7.52
CA THR A 425 13.29 20.79 7.78
C THR A 425 12.54 20.03 8.88
N PRO A 426 12.38 20.60 10.08
CA PRO A 426 11.80 19.85 11.19
C PRO A 426 10.31 19.59 10.94
N LEU A 427 9.92 18.32 11.11
CA LEU A 427 8.51 17.93 11.20
C LEU A 427 8.01 18.26 12.60
N PRO A 428 6.87 18.96 12.77
CA PRO A 428 6.29 19.19 14.08
C PRO A 428 5.96 17.86 14.76
N ARG A 429 6.79 17.46 15.71
CA ARG A 429 6.58 16.22 16.47
C ARG A 429 5.46 16.36 17.50
N TYR A 430 5.31 17.55 18.06
CA TYR A 430 4.39 17.82 19.15
C TYR A 430 3.38 18.90 18.77
N GLY A 431 2.15 18.71 19.21
CA GLY A 431 1.13 19.73 19.19
C GLY A 431 1.46 20.90 20.14
N ALA A 432 0.67 21.96 20.01
CA ALA A 432 0.79 23.14 20.86
C ALA A 432 0.15 22.96 22.25
N ALA A 433 -0.74 21.96 22.39
CA ALA A 433 -1.41 21.67 23.64
C ALA A 433 -0.53 20.84 24.59
N LYS A 434 -0.81 20.95 25.89
CA LYS A 434 -0.29 20.01 26.89
C LYS A 434 -1.17 18.77 26.93
N ALA A 435 -0.58 17.64 27.27
CA ALA A 435 -1.34 16.44 27.61
C ALA A 435 -2.29 16.75 28.79
N PRO A 436 -3.50 16.16 28.83
CA PRO A 436 -4.39 16.26 29.97
C PRO A 436 -3.73 15.69 31.23
N ALA A 437 -4.34 15.85 32.41
CA ALA A 437 -3.87 15.12 33.59
C ALA A 437 -4.38 13.67 33.52
N PRO A 438 -3.57 12.65 33.89
CA PRO A 438 -4.05 11.29 34.05
C PRO A 438 -5.20 11.20 35.08
N PRO A 439 -6.12 10.25 34.93
CA PRO A 439 -7.13 9.95 35.93
C PRO A 439 -6.52 9.67 37.32
N ARG A 440 -7.28 9.97 38.37
CA ARG A 440 -6.86 9.66 39.75
C ARG A 440 -6.62 8.15 39.91
N GLY A 441 -5.50 7.79 40.53
CA GLY A 441 -5.10 6.41 40.75
C GLY A 441 -4.27 5.80 39.61
N SER A 442 -3.97 6.55 38.56
CA SER A 442 -2.93 6.21 37.58
C SER A 442 -1.52 6.32 38.19
N GLY A 443 -0.55 5.62 37.60
CA GLY A 443 0.85 5.64 38.06
C GLY A 443 1.31 4.44 38.88
N GLY A 444 2.43 4.63 39.58
CA GLY A 444 3.06 3.64 40.47
C GLY A 444 4.45 3.14 40.03
N LEU A 445 4.90 3.50 38.82
CA LEU A 445 6.16 3.11 38.21
C LEU A 445 6.96 4.33 37.72
N SER A 446 8.25 4.13 37.48
CA SER A 446 9.10 5.15 36.87
C SER A 446 10.34 4.54 36.28
N GLY A 447 10.77 5.04 35.12
CA GLY A 447 12.00 4.61 34.45
C GLY A 447 11.73 4.02 33.07
N ALA A 448 12.81 3.88 32.29
CA ALA A 448 12.78 3.27 30.98
C ALA A 448 13.20 1.80 31.09
N TYR A 449 12.39 0.91 30.53
CA TYR A 449 12.58 -0.53 30.60
C TYR A 449 12.47 -1.15 29.23
N ALA A 450 13.21 -2.23 29.00
CA ALA A 450 13.02 -3.04 27.81
C ALA A 450 13.11 -4.53 28.08
N THR A 451 12.43 -5.30 27.24
CA THR A 451 12.68 -6.74 27.06
C THR A 451 12.95 -7.00 25.59
N TRP A 452 13.61 -8.11 25.30
CA TRP A 452 13.69 -8.62 23.95
C TRP A 452 13.26 -10.08 23.89
N TYR A 453 12.85 -10.51 22.71
CA TYR A 453 12.52 -11.89 22.43
C TYR A 453 12.81 -12.23 20.97
N PRO A 454 13.20 -13.47 20.65
CA PRO A 454 13.29 -13.90 19.26
C PRO A 454 11.89 -13.93 18.65
N ASP A 455 11.75 -13.43 17.43
CA ASP A 455 10.50 -13.52 16.69
C ASP A 455 10.54 -14.73 15.74
N PRO A 456 9.90 -15.86 16.10
CA PRO A 456 9.89 -17.04 15.26
C PRO A 456 9.12 -16.82 13.95
N LEU A 457 8.17 -15.88 13.90
CA LEU A 457 7.43 -15.56 12.67
C LEU A 457 8.33 -14.80 11.69
N ALA A 458 9.20 -13.93 12.19
CA ALA A 458 10.25 -13.31 11.38
C ALA A 458 11.25 -14.35 10.86
N ALA A 459 11.61 -15.35 11.67
CA ALA A 459 12.46 -16.46 11.21
C ALA A 459 11.77 -17.34 10.14
N MET A 460 10.44 -17.40 10.14
CA MET A 460 9.64 -18.03 9.08
C MET A 460 9.33 -17.06 7.92
N GLY A 461 9.74 -15.80 8.06
CA GLY A 461 9.47 -14.62 7.22
C GLY A 461 8.01 -14.42 6.84
N LEU A 462 7.13 -14.57 7.83
CA LEU A 462 5.73 -14.16 7.79
C LEU A 462 5.53 -12.71 8.28
N GLY A 463 6.58 -11.88 8.15
CA GLY A 463 6.67 -10.55 8.76
C GLY A 463 7.21 -10.59 10.20
N GLY A 464 7.47 -9.42 10.78
CA GLY A 464 7.99 -9.28 12.14
C GLY A 464 9.21 -8.35 12.25
N CYS A 465 9.83 -8.30 13.42
CA CYS A 465 10.97 -7.41 13.74
C CYS A 465 12.32 -7.83 13.11
N SER A 466 12.31 -8.79 12.17
CA SER A 466 13.48 -9.23 11.38
C SER A 466 14.70 -9.65 12.23
N GLY A 467 14.46 -10.33 13.35
CA GLY A 467 15.50 -10.83 14.26
C GLY A 467 15.05 -10.85 15.73
N LEU A 468 15.63 -9.96 16.52
CA LEU A 468 15.25 -9.75 17.93
C LEU A 468 14.22 -8.61 18.02
N CYS A 469 13.04 -8.92 18.54
CA CYS A 469 12.03 -7.93 18.86
C CYS A 469 12.37 -7.28 20.19
N TRP A 470 12.09 -5.99 20.29
CA TRP A 470 12.27 -5.20 21.50
C TRP A 470 10.95 -4.53 21.86
N ASP A 471 10.55 -4.70 23.12
CA ASP A 471 9.44 -3.93 23.71
C ASP A 471 10.07 -2.92 24.68
N VAL A 472 9.76 -1.63 24.52
CA VAL A 472 10.28 -0.54 25.35
C VAL A 472 9.13 0.18 26.04
N TYR A 473 9.24 0.35 27.35
CA TYR A 473 8.31 1.15 28.14
C TYR A 473 9.06 2.24 28.91
N VAL A 474 8.65 3.50 28.74
CA VAL A 474 9.13 4.62 29.55
C VAL A 474 8.01 5.07 30.48
N PHE A 475 8.06 4.62 31.73
CA PHE A 475 7.07 4.98 32.73
C PHE A 475 7.41 6.31 33.38
N ASP A 476 6.42 7.20 33.40
CA ASP A 476 6.41 8.41 34.21
C ASP A 476 5.63 8.19 35.53
N LYS A 477 6.05 8.90 36.58
CA LYS A 477 5.46 8.79 37.91
C LYS A 477 4.02 9.32 37.97
N ALA A 478 3.66 10.27 37.10
CA ALA A 478 2.33 10.86 37.08
C ALA A 478 1.26 9.94 36.47
N GLY A 479 1.64 8.78 35.93
CA GLY A 479 0.69 7.81 35.37
C GLY A 479 0.64 7.77 33.85
N TYR A 480 1.69 8.25 33.19
CA TYR A 480 1.88 8.10 31.76
C TYR A 480 2.95 7.06 31.41
N VAL A 481 2.79 6.38 30.28
CA VAL A 481 3.77 5.46 29.73
C VAL A 481 3.92 5.70 28.24
N PHE A 482 5.17 5.86 27.79
CA PHE A 482 5.52 5.82 26.38
C PHE A 482 5.78 4.36 25.98
N THR A 483 5.08 3.86 24.97
CA THR A 483 5.02 2.44 24.59
C THR A 483 5.80 2.11 23.31
N ALA A 484 6.54 3.09 22.78
CA ALA A 484 7.41 2.91 21.62
C ALA A 484 8.89 3.05 21.99
N GLU A 485 9.78 2.59 21.10
CA GLU A 485 11.20 2.94 21.17
C GLU A 485 11.40 4.36 20.60
N PRO A 486 12.01 5.29 21.34
CA PRO A 486 12.40 6.58 20.78
C PRO A 486 13.36 6.46 19.59
N ASP A 487 13.32 7.42 18.67
CA ASP A 487 14.16 7.41 17.48
C ASP A 487 15.59 7.90 17.79
N ALA A 488 15.71 9.03 18.50
CA ALA A 488 16.97 9.72 18.76
C ALA A 488 17.33 9.90 20.24
N SER A 489 16.35 10.08 21.13
CA SER A 489 16.62 10.36 22.55
C SER A 489 15.47 9.99 23.49
N LEU A 490 15.75 9.81 24.78
CA LEU A 490 14.71 9.56 25.77
C LEU A 490 13.78 10.77 25.98
N ASP A 491 14.21 11.99 25.65
CA ASP A 491 13.40 13.22 25.74
C ASP A 491 12.18 13.17 24.82
N GLU A 492 12.17 12.24 23.87
CA GLU A 492 11.03 12.00 22.98
C GLU A 492 9.82 11.42 23.72
N ALA A 493 10.06 10.68 24.80
CA ALA A 493 9.06 10.17 25.73
C ALA A 493 8.56 11.28 26.68
N ASP A 494 8.41 12.51 26.20
CA ASP A 494 7.85 13.64 26.94
C ASP A 494 6.32 13.52 27.01
N CYS A 495 5.86 12.84 28.06
CA CYS A 495 4.43 12.62 28.32
C CYS A 495 3.64 13.88 28.71
N THR A 496 4.28 15.05 28.79
CA THR A 496 3.57 16.33 29.00
C THR A 496 3.02 16.93 27.70
N ARG A 497 3.38 16.36 26.55
CA ARG A 497 3.05 16.85 25.21
C ARG A 497 1.92 16.06 24.56
N THR A 498 1.28 16.66 23.56
CA THR A 498 0.39 15.97 22.63
C THR A 498 1.09 15.77 21.28
N HIS A 499 0.62 14.81 20.49
CA HIS A 499 0.84 14.77 19.06
C HIS A 499 0.18 15.99 18.38
N PRO A 500 0.53 16.30 17.12
CA PRO A 500 -0.10 17.39 16.38
C PRO A 500 -1.62 17.26 16.25
N ASN A 501 -2.16 16.04 16.16
CA ASN A 501 -3.60 15.75 16.16
C ASN A 501 -4.32 16.05 17.51
N GLY A 502 -3.56 16.38 18.56
CA GLY A 502 -4.03 16.74 19.89
C GLY A 502 -4.12 15.59 20.89
N LEU A 503 -3.92 14.34 20.48
CA LEU A 503 -3.88 13.20 21.41
C LEU A 503 -2.58 13.20 22.23
N PRO A 504 -2.60 12.71 23.48
CA PRO A 504 -1.39 12.60 24.30
C PRO A 504 -0.33 11.73 23.61
N VAL A 505 0.96 12.10 23.74
CA VAL A 505 2.08 11.30 23.22
C VAL A 505 2.24 9.97 23.95
N CYS A 506 1.85 9.96 25.23
CA CYS A 506 1.94 8.80 26.10
C CYS A 506 0.55 8.28 26.44
N GLU A 507 0.47 6.97 26.64
CA GLU A 507 -0.71 6.33 27.16
C GLU A 507 -0.81 6.51 28.67
N VAL A 508 -2.03 6.47 29.20
CA VAL A 508 -2.24 6.44 30.65
C VAL A 508 -2.08 5.01 31.13
N TYR A 509 -1.41 4.79 32.26
CA TYR A 509 -1.34 3.48 32.90
C TYR A 509 -1.76 3.49 34.37
N ARG A 510 -2.12 2.32 34.88
CA ARG A 510 -2.38 2.07 36.30
C ARG A 510 -1.70 0.78 36.74
N ALA A 511 -0.83 0.87 37.74
CA ALA A 511 -0.18 -0.27 38.37
C ALA A 511 -0.67 -0.45 39.82
N GLN A 512 -1.63 -1.34 40.05
CA GLN A 512 -2.22 -1.57 41.38
C GLN A 512 -2.65 -3.02 41.56
N GLY A 513 -2.51 -3.55 42.78
CA GLY A 513 -3.02 -4.89 43.12
C GLY A 513 -2.36 -6.03 42.35
N GLY A 514 -1.08 -5.87 41.96
CA GLY A 514 -0.36 -6.85 41.15
C GLY A 514 -0.83 -6.92 39.69
N GLN A 515 -1.53 -5.89 39.21
CA GLN A 515 -1.99 -5.76 37.83
C GLN A 515 -1.48 -4.45 37.22
N LEU A 516 -1.20 -4.48 35.92
CA LEU A 516 -0.88 -3.32 35.09
C LEU A 516 -1.95 -3.19 34.00
N VAL A 517 -2.47 -1.98 33.83
CA VAL A 517 -3.35 -1.61 32.70
C VAL A 517 -2.67 -0.45 31.99
N ILE A 518 -2.51 -0.54 30.67
CA ILE A 518 -2.01 0.54 29.80
C ILE A 518 -3.13 0.90 28.82
N GLY A 519 -3.43 2.19 28.68
CA GLY A 519 -4.44 2.68 27.75
C GLY A 519 -5.81 2.01 27.93
N ARG A 520 -6.26 1.33 26.87
CA ARG A 520 -7.53 0.57 26.83
C ARG A 520 -7.30 -0.95 26.90
N ASP A 521 -6.08 -1.39 27.20
CA ASP A 521 -5.73 -2.80 27.21
C ASP A 521 -6.34 -3.53 28.41
N LYS A 522 -6.37 -4.86 28.30
CA LYS A 522 -6.79 -5.72 29.42
C LYS A 522 -5.75 -5.66 30.54
N PRO A 523 -6.18 -5.75 31.81
CA PRO A 523 -5.25 -5.89 32.92
C PRO A 523 -4.36 -7.13 32.75
N VAL A 524 -3.06 -6.94 32.95
CA VAL A 524 -2.06 -8.01 32.92
C VAL A 524 -1.35 -8.17 34.27
N PRO A 525 -0.89 -9.38 34.63
CA PRO A 525 -0.11 -9.59 35.84
C PRO A 525 1.17 -8.75 35.88
N PHE A 526 1.43 -8.13 37.02
CA PHE A 526 2.56 -7.22 37.24
C PHE A 526 3.24 -7.47 38.58
N ALA A 527 4.58 -7.51 38.59
CA ALA A 527 5.37 -7.51 39.80
C ALA A 527 6.70 -6.76 39.61
N LYS A 528 7.23 -6.17 40.70
CA LYS A 528 8.62 -5.68 40.74
C LYS A 528 9.55 -6.83 41.13
N ALA A 529 10.65 -6.99 40.40
CA ALA A 529 11.68 -8.01 40.65
C ALA A 529 13.05 -7.32 40.77
N GLY A 530 13.35 -6.81 41.96
CA GLY A 530 14.52 -5.94 42.15
C GLY A 530 14.38 -4.64 41.33
N ALA A 531 15.37 -4.35 40.50
CA ALA A 531 15.35 -3.22 39.57
C ALA A 531 14.56 -3.50 38.27
N ALA A 532 14.17 -4.76 38.01
CA ALA A 532 13.41 -5.16 36.83
C ALA A 532 11.89 -5.19 37.11
N LEU A 533 11.10 -5.21 36.04
CA LEU A 533 9.65 -5.40 36.09
C LEU A 533 9.29 -6.75 35.47
N LYS A 534 8.36 -7.47 36.07
CA LYS A 534 7.73 -8.64 35.47
C LYS A 534 6.33 -8.26 35.00
N ILE A 535 6.12 -8.16 33.69
CA ILE A 535 4.85 -7.78 33.05
C ILE A 535 4.42 -8.94 32.17
N ASP A 536 3.24 -9.49 32.44
CA ASP A 536 2.68 -10.63 31.71
C ASP A 536 3.67 -11.81 31.57
N GLY A 537 4.36 -12.13 32.67
CA GLY A 537 5.35 -13.20 32.70
C GLY A 537 6.73 -12.86 32.11
N ARG A 538 6.87 -11.78 31.34
CA ARG A 538 8.14 -11.33 30.74
C ARG A 538 8.91 -10.41 31.68
N THR A 539 10.24 -10.46 31.62
CA THR A 539 11.12 -9.62 32.46
C THR A 539 11.65 -8.44 31.66
N TYR A 540 11.20 -7.25 32.04
CA TYR A 540 11.65 -5.96 31.51
C TYR A 540 12.75 -5.40 32.39
N GLN A 541 13.92 -5.20 31.81
CA GLN A 541 15.11 -4.71 32.50
C GLN A 541 15.21 -3.20 32.37
N LEU A 542 15.69 -2.53 33.42
CA LEU A 542 15.92 -1.08 33.39
C LEU A 542 17.03 -0.75 32.38
N LEU A 543 16.75 0.18 31.47
CA LEU A 543 17.71 0.62 30.47
C LEU A 543 18.92 1.32 31.10
N GLN A 544 20.10 0.99 30.61
CA GLN A 544 21.33 1.68 30.98
C GLN A 544 21.69 2.74 29.96
N SER A 545 21.91 3.96 30.46
CA SER A 545 22.42 5.07 29.66
C SER A 545 23.85 4.76 29.19
N LEU A 546 24.19 5.23 27.99
CA LEU A 546 25.55 5.14 27.44
C LEU A 546 26.41 6.36 27.85
N ALA A 547 25.92 7.26 28.71
CA ALA A 547 26.66 8.42 29.16
C ALA A 547 27.99 8.00 29.82
N GLY A 548 29.09 8.62 29.39
CA GLY A 548 30.43 8.29 29.87
C GLY A 548 31.02 6.98 29.31
N VAL A 549 30.24 6.19 28.57
CA VAL A 549 30.73 4.98 27.91
C VAL A 549 31.51 5.36 26.66
N LYS A 550 32.76 4.93 26.58
CA LYS A 550 33.54 4.99 25.34
C LYS A 550 33.27 3.74 24.52
N LEU A 551 32.37 3.85 23.54
CA LEU A 551 32.14 2.77 22.57
C LEU A 551 33.45 2.46 21.84
N SER A 552 33.80 1.18 21.73
CA SER A 552 35.03 0.75 21.07
C SER A 552 34.88 -0.64 20.47
N GLY A 553 35.52 -0.88 19.32
CA GLY A 553 35.45 -2.16 18.64
C GLY A 553 34.40 -2.18 17.54
N THR A 554 34.16 -3.38 17.01
CA THR A 554 33.29 -3.60 15.85
C THR A 554 31.97 -4.23 16.27
N TYR A 555 30.90 -3.61 15.83
CA TYR A 555 29.51 -3.92 16.14
C TYR A 555 28.78 -4.24 14.84
N THR A 556 28.17 -5.41 14.75
CA THR A 556 27.45 -5.85 13.55
C THR A 556 25.98 -6.03 13.85
N SER A 557 25.15 -5.50 12.98
CA SER A 557 23.71 -5.73 12.92
C SER A 557 23.39 -6.39 11.60
N ASP A 558 22.74 -7.55 11.66
CA ASP A 558 22.23 -8.28 10.51
C ASP A 558 20.71 -8.24 10.53
N SER A 559 20.10 -7.99 9.37
CA SER A 559 18.66 -8.03 9.19
C SER A 559 18.32 -8.77 7.90
N PHE A 560 17.23 -9.53 7.92
CA PHE A 560 16.79 -10.34 6.80
C PHE A 560 15.34 -10.02 6.48
N VAL A 561 15.01 -10.00 5.19
CA VAL A 561 13.64 -9.88 4.70
C VAL A 561 13.34 -11.06 3.78
N GLY A 562 12.08 -11.48 3.73
CA GLY A 562 11.67 -12.67 2.98
C GLY A 562 11.67 -13.93 3.85
N GLY A 563 10.62 -14.74 3.67
CA GLY A 563 10.36 -15.95 4.45
C GLY A 563 10.40 -17.24 3.68
N GLY A 564 10.16 -18.33 4.41
CA GLY A 564 10.14 -19.69 3.88
C GLY A 564 9.01 -19.97 2.88
N ALA A 565 8.20 -18.98 2.51
CA ALA A 565 7.22 -19.05 1.42
C ALA A 565 7.41 -17.94 0.35
N SER A 566 8.36 -17.02 0.54
CA SER A 566 8.58 -15.88 -0.35
C SER A 566 9.56 -16.23 -1.46
N THR A 567 9.24 -15.83 -2.69
CA THR A 567 10.17 -15.84 -3.83
C THR A 567 11.14 -14.65 -3.82
N VAL A 568 10.94 -13.71 -2.89
CA VAL A 568 11.81 -12.56 -2.65
C VAL A 568 12.48 -12.70 -1.28
N SER A 569 13.80 -12.58 -1.25
CA SER A 569 14.60 -12.59 -0.02
C SER A 569 15.59 -11.45 -0.06
N GLY A 570 15.99 -10.94 1.10
CA GLY A 570 17.03 -9.94 1.22
C GLY A 570 17.81 -10.10 2.50
N ALA A 571 19.09 -9.77 2.44
CA ALA A 571 19.98 -9.77 3.57
C ALA A 571 20.71 -8.45 3.61
N PHE A 572 20.74 -7.83 4.79
CA PHE A 572 21.42 -6.56 5.02
C PHE A 572 22.28 -6.66 6.27
N ARG A 573 23.46 -6.09 6.19
CA ARG A 573 24.44 -6.00 7.26
C ARG A 573 24.87 -4.57 7.41
N THR A 574 24.84 -4.09 8.66
CA THR A 574 25.47 -2.83 9.06
C THR A 574 26.57 -3.14 10.06
N THR A 575 27.79 -2.71 9.75
CA THR A 575 28.95 -2.80 10.63
C THR A 575 29.35 -1.39 11.06
N LEU A 576 29.34 -1.15 12.38
CA LEU A 576 29.84 0.06 13.01
C LEU A 576 31.14 -0.26 13.74
N THR A 577 32.22 0.44 13.42
CA THR A 577 33.47 0.33 14.16
C THR A 577 33.74 1.63 14.88
N PHE A 578 33.73 1.60 16.21
CA PHE A 578 34.06 2.76 17.04
C PHE A 578 35.54 2.71 17.44
N LEU A 579 36.22 3.84 17.25
CA LEU A 579 37.64 3.99 17.54
C LEU A 579 37.85 4.82 18.83
N PRO A 580 38.93 4.56 19.61
CA PRO A 580 39.18 5.17 20.92
C PRO A 580 39.30 6.71 21.02
N GLN A 581 38.95 7.46 19.99
CA GLN A 581 39.08 8.93 19.91
C GLN A 581 37.77 9.63 19.51
N GLY A 582 36.61 9.00 19.72
CA GLY A 582 35.34 9.59 19.28
C GLY A 582 35.17 9.53 17.76
N LYS A 583 35.83 8.60 17.06
CA LYS A 583 35.67 8.37 15.62
C LYS A 583 34.92 7.08 15.35
N PHE A 584 34.21 7.01 14.22
CA PHE A 584 33.55 5.79 13.78
C PHE A 584 33.71 5.59 12.27
N THR A 585 33.63 4.33 11.85
CA THR A 585 33.36 3.95 10.47
C THR A 585 32.09 3.12 10.41
N ARG A 586 31.36 3.23 9.31
CA ARG A 586 30.14 2.51 9.02
C ARG A 586 30.25 1.86 7.66
N GLU A 587 30.04 0.56 7.61
CA GLU A 587 29.87 -0.19 6.38
C GLU A 587 28.46 -0.76 6.37
N ARG A 588 27.72 -0.52 5.28
CA ARG A 588 26.40 -1.11 5.04
C ARG A 588 26.49 -1.90 3.75
N SER A 589 26.14 -3.17 3.81
CA SER A 589 26.05 -4.03 2.64
C SER A 589 24.71 -4.74 2.67
N GLY A 590 24.07 -4.90 1.54
CA GLY A 590 22.91 -5.75 1.47
C GLY A 590 22.40 -5.93 0.06
N GLY A 591 21.51 -6.87 -0.11
CA GLY A 591 20.91 -7.14 -1.40
C GLY A 591 19.57 -7.82 -1.25
N VAL A 592 18.77 -7.66 -2.29
CA VAL A 592 17.50 -8.35 -2.46
C VAL A 592 17.63 -9.24 -3.69
N SER A 593 17.23 -10.49 -3.54
CA SER A 593 17.12 -11.47 -4.60
C SER A 593 15.66 -11.88 -4.75
N ALA A 594 15.14 -11.72 -5.95
CA ALA A 594 13.83 -12.24 -6.35
C ALA A 594 14.05 -13.39 -7.34
N THR A 595 13.55 -14.58 -7.03
CA THR A 595 13.63 -15.75 -7.90
C THR A 595 12.24 -16.11 -8.41
N THR A 596 12.08 -16.26 -9.71
CA THR A 596 10.88 -16.88 -10.27
C THR A 596 11.05 -18.39 -10.28
N THR A 597 10.00 -19.11 -9.90
CA THR A 597 9.97 -20.58 -9.91
C THR A 597 8.83 -21.09 -10.78
N ASP A 598 8.91 -22.34 -11.22
CA ASP A 598 7.86 -23.00 -12.00
C ASP A 598 6.51 -23.13 -11.26
N THR A 599 6.52 -23.17 -9.93
CA THR A 599 5.32 -23.19 -9.07
C THR A 599 4.84 -21.81 -8.62
N GLY A 600 5.62 -20.75 -8.86
CA GLY A 600 5.38 -19.43 -8.26
C GLY A 600 5.60 -19.37 -6.74
N THR A 601 6.12 -20.45 -6.15
CA THR A 601 6.51 -20.54 -4.74
C THR A 601 7.98 -20.92 -4.61
N ASN A 602 8.62 -20.64 -3.49
CA ASN A 602 10.02 -21.03 -3.27
C ASN A 602 10.27 -22.55 -3.22
N ALA A 603 9.23 -23.39 -3.27
CA ALA A 603 9.34 -24.85 -3.37
C ALA A 603 9.49 -25.37 -4.82
N GLY A 604 9.31 -24.50 -5.82
CA GLY A 604 9.46 -24.84 -7.22
C GLY A 604 10.89 -24.79 -7.73
N THR A 605 11.12 -25.32 -8.92
CA THR A 605 12.39 -25.18 -9.65
C THR A 605 12.58 -23.73 -10.04
N VAL A 606 13.74 -23.15 -9.75
CA VAL A 606 14.08 -21.77 -10.15
C VAL A 606 14.12 -21.69 -11.68
N THR A 607 13.26 -20.85 -12.26
CA THR A 607 13.15 -20.59 -13.70
C THR A 607 13.80 -19.26 -14.11
N GLY A 608 14.10 -18.39 -13.15
CA GLY A 608 14.71 -17.08 -13.38
C GLY A 608 14.88 -16.29 -12.09
N GLY A 609 15.44 -15.08 -12.19
CA GLY A 609 15.56 -14.20 -11.05
C GLY A 609 16.36 -12.93 -11.32
N ALA A 610 16.25 -11.99 -10.39
CA ALA A 610 17.02 -10.75 -10.37
C ALA A 610 17.59 -10.56 -8.97
N THR A 611 18.85 -10.13 -8.90
CA THR A 611 19.50 -9.78 -7.65
C THR A 611 20.03 -8.36 -7.76
N VAL A 612 19.69 -7.54 -6.78
CA VAL A 612 20.23 -6.18 -6.64
C VAL A 612 21.02 -6.15 -5.35
N THR A 613 22.26 -5.67 -5.42
CA THR A 613 23.12 -5.49 -4.25
C THR A 613 23.54 -4.04 -4.13
N SER A 614 23.82 -3.63 -2.90
CA SER A 614 24.32 -2.31 -2.58
C SER A 614 25.36 -2.42 -1.48
N GLU A 615 26.41 -1.60 -1.59
CA GLU A 615 27.40 -1.42 -0.55
C GLU A 615 27.64 0.08 -0.39
N ARG A 616 27.70 0.54 0.86
CA ARG A 616 27.98 1.92 1.23
C ARG A 616 28.94 1.95 2.39
N ARG A 617 29.93 2.83 2.31
CA ARG A 617 30.88 3.07 3.40
C ARG A 617 30.87 4.54 3.75
N GLY A 618 31.04 4.83 5.03
CA GLY A 618 31.13 6.19 5.54
C GLY A 618 31.81 6.21 6.90
N GLY A 619 32.10 7.40 7.40
CA GLY A 619 32.69 7.55 8.72
C GLY A 619 32.75 9.00 9.13
N GLY A 620 33.20 9.22 10.36
CA GLY A 620 33.33 10.54 10.94
C GLY A 620 33.55 10.47 12.44
N THR A 621 32.91 11.38 13.18
CA THR A 621 33.00 11.46 14.63
C THR A 621 31.69 11.06 15.28
N TYR A 622 31.77 10.51 16.50
CA TYR A 622 30.59 10.21 17.31
C TYR A 622 30.67 10.87 18.68
N ARG A 623 29.51 11.13 19.24
CA ARG A 623 29.35 11.63 20.61
C ARG A 623 28.21 10.88 21.30
N VAL A 624 28.37 10.60 22.59
CA VAL A 624 27.33 10.00 23.42
C VAL A 624 26.89 11.00 24.48
N THR A 625 25.57 11.24 24.57
CA THR A 625 24.96 12.08 25.60
C THR A 625 23.71 11.38 26.13
N GLY A 626 23.73 10.91 27.38
CA GLY A 626 22.59 10.20 27.96
C GLY A 626 22.27 8.91 27.19
N PHE A 627 21.09 8.89 26.56
CA PHE A 627 20.61 7.81 25.70
C PHE A 627 20.73 8.15 24.20
N THR A 628 21.53 9.14 23.83
CA THR A 628 21.69 9.56 22.43
C THR A 628 23.10 9.31 21.97
N VAL A 629 23.24 8.60 20.86
CA VAL A 629 24.48 8.48 20.08
C VAL A 629 24.33 9.34 18.83
N GLU A 630 25.12 10.41 18.76
CA GLU A 630 25.19 11.30 17.61
C GLU A 630 26.36 10.89 16.72
N LEU A 631 26.09 10.66 15.43
CA LEU A 631 27.06 10.34 14.40
C LEU A 631 27.17 11.52 13.43
N THR A 632 28.33 12.19 13.41
CA THR A 632 28.64 13.26 12.46
C THR A 632 29.52 12.71 11.36
N PHE A 633 29.00 12.61 10.14
CA PHE A 633 29.72 12.11 8.97
C PHE A 633 30.63 13.19 8.37
N GLY A 634 31.66 12.78 7.63
CA GLY A 634 32.60 13.71 6.97
C GLY A 634 31.94 14.74 6.03
N GLY A 635 30.76 14.44 5.49
CA GLY A 635 29.97 15.36 4.66
C GLY A 635 29.10 16.37 5.43
N GLY A 636 29.21 16.43 6.77
CA GLY A 636 28.40 17.30 7.63
C GLY A 636 27.01 16.74 7.98
N HIS A 637 26.65 15.59 7.43
CA HIS A 637 25.45 14.84 7.79
C HIS A 637 25.51 14.40 9.26
N VAL A 638 24.40 14.56 9.98
CA VAL A 638 24.29 14.21 11.41
C VAL A 638 23.12 13.27 11.62
N GLU A 639 23.39 12.09 12.17
CA GLU A 639 22.37 11.15 12.63
C GLU A 639 22.35 11.12 14.15
N LYS A 640 21.17 11.13 14.74
CA LYS A 640 21.00 10.90 16.18
C LYS A 640 20.23 9.62 16.37
N LEU A 641 20.80 8.73 17.17
CA LEU A 641 20.27 7.39 17.43
C LEU A 641 19.98 7.26 18.91
N PHE A 642 18.76 6.84 19.26
CA PHE A 642 18.49 6.38 20.60
C PHE A 642 19.33 5.13 20.87
N GLY A 643 20.12 5.18 21.94
CA GLY A 643 21.14 4.19 22.24
C GLY A 643 21.11 3.79 23.70
N TYR A 644 21.02 2.48 23.94
CA TYR A 644 21.01 1.91 25.27
C TYR A 644 21.61 0.50 25.28
N ALA A 645 21.96 0.05 26.48
CA ALA A 645 22.29 -1.34 26.75
C ALA A 645 21.45 -1.87 27.91
N LEU A 646 21.43 -3.19 28.04
CA LEU A 646 20.92 -3.87 29.22
C LEU A 646 21.98 -3.91 30.33
N PRO A 647 21.59 -4.04 31.61
CA PRO A 647 22.53 -4.14 32.71
C PRO A 647 23.37 -5.42 32.63
N GLY A 648 24.69 -5.28 32.71
CA GLY A 648 25.66 -6.36 32.86
C GLY A 648 25.72 -6.91 34.29
N LYS A 649 26.57 -7.91 34.51
CA LYS A 649 26.71 -8.60 35.81
C LYS A 649 27.15 -7.67 36.96
N ASP A 650 27.83 -6.58 36.62
CA ASP A 650 28.38 -5.56 37.51
C ASP A 650 27.53 -4.28 37.52
N GLY A 651 26.37 -4.28 36.86
CA GLY A 651 25.50 -3.11 36.70
C GLY A 651 25.97 -2.12 35.63
N TRP A 652 27.13 -2.35 34.99
CA TRP A 652 27.56 -1.55 33.84
C TRP A 652 26.83 -1.95 32.56
N PRO A 653 26.71 -1.04 31.57
CA PRO A 653 26.13 -1.35 30.26
C PRO A 653 26.77 -2.59 29.60
N GLN A 654 25.98 -3.62 29.31
CA GLN A 654 26.46 -4.79 28.57
C GLN A 654 26.55 -4.48 27.08
N LEU A 655 27.77 -4.23 26.59
CA LEU A 655 27.99 -3.80 25.20
C LEU A 655 27.97 -4.93 24.16
N ASP A 656 27.93 -6.20 24.56
CA ASP A 656 27.82 -7.33 23.61
C ASP A 656 26.47 -7.37 22.89
N LEU A 657 25.45 -6.70 23.44
CA LEU A 657 24.13 -6.53 22.86
C LEU A 657 23.71 -5.07 22.98
N LEU A 658 24.16 -4.26 22.03
CA LEU A 658 23.95 -2.82 22.00
C LEU A 658 22.76 -2.48 21.10
N ARG A 659 21.76 -1.76 21.62
CA ARG A 659 20.66 -1.21 20.81
C ARG A 659 21.01 0.20 20.38
N LEU A 660 21.00 0.47 19.07
CA LEU A 660 21.20 1.81 18.50
C LEU A 660 20.19 2.06 17.37
N GLY A 661 19.35 3.09 17.51
CA GLY A 661 18.47 3.60 16.47
C GLY A 661 17.59 2.52 15.84
N GLY A 662 16.89 1.74 16.66
CA GLY A 662 16.02 0.67 16.17
C GLY A 662 16.75 -0.58 15.65
N SER A 663 18.08 -0.65 15.76
CA SER A 663 18.89 -1.81 15.34
C SER A 663 19.64 -2.44 16.51
N THR A 664 19.71 -3.77 16.49
CA THR A 664 20.47 -4.54 17.48
C THR A 664 21.85 -4.86 16.94
N TYR A 665 22.88 -4.45 17.67
CA TYR A 665 24.27 -4.69 17.33
C TYR A 665 24.91 -5.66 18.31
N THR A 666 25.69 -6.59 17.76
CA THR A 666 26.50 -7.52 18.56
C THR A 666 27.98 -7.31 18.28
N THR A 667 28.83 -7.54 19.27
CA THR A 667 30.27 -7.53 19.07
C THR A 667 30.65 -8.68 18.14
N GLY A 668 31.44 -8.41 17.10
CA GLY A 668 31.88 -9.45 16.18
C GLY A 668 32.59 -10.56 16.95
N ARG A 669 32.13 -11.82 16.82
CA ARG A 669 32.83 -12.98 17.38
C ARG A 669 34.26 -12.98 16.79
N LYS A 670 35.25 -12.94 17.67
CA LYS A 670 36.64 -13.23 17.29
C LYS A 670 36.79 -14.69 16.90
#